data_AF-A0A919P4G6-F1
#
_entry.id   AF-A0A919P4G6-F1
#
_cell.length_a   1.000
_cell.length_b   1.000
_cell.length_c   1.000
_cell.angle_alpha   90.00
_cell.angle_beta   90.00
_cell.angle_gamma   90.00
#
_symmetry.space_group_name_H-M   'P 1'
#
loop_
_entity.id
_entity.type
_entity.pdbx_description
1 polymer ?
#
loop_
_entity_poly.entity_id
_entity_poly.type
_entity_poly.pdbx_seq_one_letter_code
_entity_poly.pdbx_strand_id
1 'polypeptide(L)'
;MATTRRVAIPLTERQLPVDAERVEAVPADEPVDVTVYVRRRADQPDLPDPEDLGALPGLTGRTVDDDEFALRYGADPDDIAKVEEFARAHKLEVVESSPEKRSVTLRGTSKAAQEAFGVKLARYRSEGQTFRGRQGPVTVPAEVADVVESVFGLDDRRVGKTRLRRSNQVPSGLGLSTVRAAGLPPNTFLPPQVADIYRYPAGTDGTGQSIAILAFNDSTSHGGYSIDAVTTYFEQVLQIPVPKITDVVVRGPGNDPGTDDGSDPFDSSGEIMLDLQVVGSCAPGADIVMYFTEFTERGWVDAVNAIITDTTHRPSVISVSYGNPEDDPRSAWTAAAILKVNEAFRAAAAKGITICCASGDDGSRDQANDGRAHADFPASSPYVLACGGTRIVAPQGVPLYELTWNNGPGSATGGGVSRIFPVPRYQQHAGVPPSANPDRHVGRGVPDVSGLADPETGVAIATLDGEHLAIIGGTSLTAPLWSSLVARLNQALETPLGFLNPLLYRFLHYPVLRDIIHGNNGAYAAGPGWDACTGLGSPDGARLLAAIRTVIAQTPGTPHAADAPAAGAPGGTAQPGQQPGQQPDRPPGQQPGAPSTLPTAAQPFVDATARLVDAFREAWQPAASAKSDSAPDLVAFRHAAAAAHLEWVGAVKERWAQTRASDLDAYALTVIGTTIAGAGEAVYLALGPPDARQAP
;
A
#
# COMPACT_ATOMS: atom_id res chain seq x y z
N MET A 1 -30.37 -7.82 44.03
CA MET A 1 -28.99 -7.72 43.50
C MET A 1 -28.84 -6.32 42.96
N ALA A 2 -27.86 -5.55 43.43
CA ALA A 2 -27.59 -4.24 42.84
C ALA A 2 -27.18 -4.45 41.39
N THR A 3 -27.91 -3.85 40.44
CA THR A 3 -27.54 -3.90 39.03
C THR A 3 -26.22 -3.16 38.86
N THR A 4 -25.13 -3.89 38.59
CA THR A 4 -23.83 -3.30 38.29
C THR A 4 -23.99 -2.32 37.13
N ARG A 5 -23.54 -1.08 37.32
CA ARG A 5 -23.62 -0.05 36.27
C ARG A 5 -22.81 -0.51 35.07
N ARG A 6 -23.41 -0.52 33.88
CA ARG A 6 -22.74 -0.87 32.62
C ARG A 6 -22.41 0.39 31.83
N VAL A 7 -21.31 0.34 31.08
CA VAL A 7 -20.83 1.42 30.21
C VAL A 7 -20.69 0.86 28.80
N ALA A 8 -21.18 1.60 27.80
CA ALA A 8 -21.01 1.25 26.40
C ALA A 8 -19.56 1.52 25.96
N ILE A 9 -18.95 0.56 25.28
CA ILE A 9 -17.64 0.72 24.67
C ILE A 9 -17.83 1.55 23.39
N PRO A 10 -17.13 2.70 23.24
CA PRO A 10 -17.29 3.58 22.09
C PRO A 10 -17.13 2.87 20.75
N LEU A 11 -17.88 3.31 19.73
CA LEU A 11 -17.72 2.89 18.32
C LEU A 11 -17.93 1.40 18.03
N THR A 12 -18.40 0.63 19.02
CA THR A 12 -18.75 -0.79 18.87
C THR A 12 -20.19 -1.02 18.40
N GLU A 13 -20.92 0.04 18.04
CA GLU A 13 -22.29 -0.08 17.54
C GLU A 13 -22.33 -0.99 16.30
N ARG A 14 -23.19 -2.00 16.32
CA ARG A 14 -23.45 -2.89 15.18
C ARG A 14 -24.86 -2.67 14.69
N GLN A 15 -25.00 -2.52 13.38
CA GLN A 15 -26.28 -2.66 12.68
C GLN A 15 -26.32 -3.98 11.92
N LEU A 16 -27.52 -4.50 11.71
CA LEU A 16 -27.70 -5.62 10.81
C LEU A 16 -27.65 -5.12 9.36
N PRO A 17 -27.14 -5.95 8.42
CA PRO A 17 -27.30 -5.71 7.00
C PRO A 17 -28.79 -5.52 6.67
N VAL A 18 -29.08 -4.69 5.68
CA VAL A 18 -30.46 -4.37 5.29
C VAL A 18 -31.25 -5.61 4.87
N ASP A 19 -30.57 -6.61 4.30
CA ASP A 19 -31.14 -7.88 3.85
C ASP A 19 -31.10 -9.00 4.91
N ALA A 20 -30.62 -8.71 6.13
CA ALA A 20 -30.38 -9.76 7.11
C ALA A 20 -31.67 -10.35 7.70
N GLU A 21 -31.81 -11.66 7.60
CA GLU A 21 -32.89 -12.45 8.20
C GLU A 21 -32.40 -13.10 9.50
N ARG A 22 -33.14 -12.95 10.60
CA ARG A 22 -32.84 -13.69 11.83
C ARG A 22 -33.27 -15.15 11.68
N VAL A 23 -32.32 -16.07 11.76
CA VAL A 23 -32.55 -17.52 11.61
C VAL A 23 -32.97 -18.13 12.95
N GLU A 24 -32.13 -18.02 13.97
CA GLU A 24 -32.36 -18.63 15.28
C GLU A 24 -31.63 -17.91 16.40
N ALA A 25 -31.92 -18.29 17.65
CA ALA A 25 -31.11 -17.87 18.79
C ALA A 25 -29.81 -18.71 18.84
N VAL A 26 -28.70 -18.11 19.30
CA VAL A 26 -27.49 -18.87 19.56
C VAL A 26 -27.73 -19.77 20.79
N PRO A 27 -27.49 -21.09 20.72
CA PRO A 27 -27.57 -21.99 21.87
C PRO A 27 -26.74 -21.47 23.05
N ALA A 28 -27.30 -21.52 24.25
CA ALA A 28 -26.72 -20.89 25.44
C ALA A 28 -25.35 -21.46 25.86
N ASP A 29 -25.08 -22.70 25.45
CA ASP A 29 -23.88 -23.48 25.71
C ASP A 29 -22.90 -23.51 24.52
N GLU A 30 -23.26 -22.91 23.37
CA GLU A 30 -22.36 -22.79 22.22
C GLU A 30 -21.05 -22.08 22.64
N PRO A 31 -19.87 -22.64 22.32
CA PRO A 31 -18.61 -22.01 22.63
C PRO A 31 -18.42 -20.72 21.82
N VAL A 32 -17.96 -19.67 22.49
CA VAL A 32 -17.62 -18.37 21.89
C VAL A 32 -16.25 -17.98 22.39
N ASP A 33 -15.37 -17.66 21.44
CA ASP A 33 -14.07 -17.07 21.70
C ASP A 33 -14.13 -15.57 21.42
N VAL A 34 -13.57 -14.78 22.33
CA VAL A 34 -13.63 -13.31 22.30
C VAL A 34 -12.25 -12.77 22.62
N THR A 35 -11.80 -11.75 21.89
CA THR A 35 -10.57 -11.03 22.23
C THR A 35 -10.92 -9.65 22.75
N VAL A 36 -10.53 -9.39 23.99
CA VAL A 36 -10.65 -8.10 24.64
C VAL A 36 -9.34 -7.35 24.44
N TYR A 37 -9.40 -6.23 23.73
CA TYR A 37 -8.27 -5.33 23.58
C TYR A 37 -8.32 -4.26 24.66
N VAL A 38 -7.19 -4.06 25.32
CA VAL A 38 -7.03 -3.10 26.41
C VAL A 38 -6.25 -1.88 25.93
N ARG A 39 -6.39 -0.78 26.66
CA ARG A 39 -5.64 0.44 26.41
C ARG A 39 -4.14 0.22 26.48
N ARG A 40 -3.41 1.08 25.78
CA ARG A 40 -1.96 1.24 26.00
C ARG A 40 -1.72 1.81 27.39
N ARG A 41 -0.52 1.54 27.92
CA ARG A 41 0.05 2.22 29.08
C ARG A 41 -0.16 3.74 29.01
N ALA A 42 -0.87 4.29 29.99
CA ALA A 42 -1.24 5.70 30.02
C ALA A 42 -0.07 6.64 30.38
N ASP A 43 1.03 6.10 30.92
CA ASP A 43 2.26 6.80 31.29
C ASP A 43 3.27 6.91 30.13
N GLN A 44 2.98 6.27 28.99
CA GLN A 44 3.85 6.23 27.81
C GLN A 44 3.30 7.15 26.69
N PRO A 45 4.17 7.64 25.78
CA PRO A 45 3.72 8.41 24.63
C PRO A 45 2.80 7.57 23.72
N ASP A 46 1.95 8.26 22.95
CA ASP A 46 1.18 7.62 21.89
C ASP A 46 2.13 7.07 20.79
N LEU A 47 1.63 6.18 19.94
CA LEU A 47 2.33 5.78 18.73
C LEU A 47 2.66 7.03 17.89
N PRO A 48 3.72 7.01 17.07
CA PRO A 48 4.02 8.13 16.18
C PRO A 48 2.95 8.30 15.09
N ASP A 49 2.66 9.54 14.71
CA ASP A 49 1.82 9.87 13.55
C ASP A 49 2.56 9.58 12.23
N PRO A 50 1.87 9.52 11.07
CA PRO A 50 2.50 9.18 9.79
C PRO A 50 3.67 10.11 9.44
N GLU A 51 3.60 11.37 9.86
CA GLU A 51 4.64 12.37 9.63
C GLU A 51 5.88 12.13 10.47
N ASP A 52 5.71 11.74 11.74
CA ASP A 52 6.82 11.41 12.64
C ASP A 52 7.53 10.15 12.12
N LEU A 53 6.75 9.18 11.62
CA LEU A 53 7.27 8.00 10.93
C LEU A 53 8.01 8.35 9.64
N GLY A 54 7.52 9.32 8.87
CA GLY A 54 8.21 9.82 7.66
C GLY A 54 9.48 10.63 7.94
N ALA A 55 9.56 11.26 9.11
CA ALA A 55 10.74 11.96 9.62
C ALA A 55 11.76 11.01 10.29
N LEU A 56 11.36 9.76 10.53
CA LEU A 56 12.21 8.65 10.95
C LEU A 56 12.45 7.75 9.75
N PRO A 57 13.42 8.04 8.86
CA PRO A 57 13.81 7.03 7.91
C PRO A 57 14.18 5.76 8.70
N GLY A 58 13.62 4.60 8.34
CA GLY A 58 14.24 3.30 8.67
C GLY A 58 15.74 3.28 8.31
N LEU A 59 16.12 4.16 7.38
CA LEU A 59 17.48 4.53 6.97
C LEU A 59 18.37 5.15 8.09
N THR A 60 17.81 5.50 9.26
CA THR A 60 18.57 5.98 10.44
C THR A 60 18.75 4.91 11.52
N GLY A 61 18.27 3.68 11.30
CA GLY A 61 18.47 2.56 12.24
C GLY A 61 17.65 2.63 13.53
N ARG A 62 16.66 3.51 13.64
CA ARG A 62 15.73 3.57 14.78
C ARG A 62 14.45 2.79 14.51
N THR A 63 14.58 1.47 14.34
CA THR A 63 13.48 0.56 14.65
C THR A 63 13.41 0.44 16.17
N VAL A 64 12.25 0.66 16.77
CA VAL A 64 12.02 0.35 18.19
C VAL A 64 12.22 -1.16 18.34
N ASP A 65 13.18 -1.60 19.17
CA ASP A 65 13.39 -3.03 19.40
C ASP A 65 12.15 -3.66 20.08
N ASP A 66 12.02 -4.98 20.02
CA ASP A 66 10.83 -5.69 20.48
C ASP A 66 10.50 -5.43 21.97
N ASP A 67 11.50 -5.38 22.85
CA ASP A 67 11.33 -5.13 24.28
C ASP A 67 10.96 -3.65 24.52
N GLU A 68 11.62 -2.73 23.82
CA GLU A 68 11.28 -1.31 23.86
C GLU A 68 9.84 -1.07 23.34
N PHE A 69 9.43 -1.78 22.30
CA PHE A 69 8.11 -1.67 21.70
C PHE A 69 7.05 -2.18 22.68
N ALA A 70 7.25 -3.34 23.28
CA ALA A 70 6.38 -3.89 24.32
C ALA A 70 6.26 -2.94 25.52
N LEU A 71 7.39 -2.41 26.01
CA LEU A 71 7.43 -1.53 27.17
C LEU A 71 6.74 -0.18 26.93
N ARG A 72 6.86 0.39 25.73
CA ARG A 72 6.29 1.70 25.38
C ARG A 72 4.86 1.60 24.86
N TYR A 73 4.58 0.62 24.02
CA TYR A 73 3.33 0.55 23.25
C TYR A 73 2.41 -0.61 23.62
N GLY A 74 2.84 -1.51 24.50
CA GLY A 74 2.02 -2.56 25.09
C GLY A 74 1.04 -2.05 26.14
N ALA A 75 0.38 -2.99 26.81
CA ALA A 75 -0.58 -2.75 27.87
C ALA A 75 0.11 -2.73 29.23
N ASP A 76 -0.51 -2.05 30.19
CA ASP A 76 -0.10 -2.18 31.59
C ASP A 76 -0.46 -3.60 32.08
N PRO A 77 0.47 -4.35 32.70
CA PRO A 77 0.16 -5.66 33.29
C PRO A 77 -1.02 -5.62 34.29
N ASP A 78 -1.23 -4.51 35.00
CA ASP A 78 -2.35 -4.35 35.93
C ASP A 78 -3.69 -4.24 35.17
N ASP A 79 -3.69 -3.59 34.00
CA ASP A 79 -4.86 -3.51 33.11
C ASP A 79 -5.21 -4.89 32.54
N ILE A 80 -4.20 -5.71 32.20
CA ILE A 80 -4.39 -7.12 31.79
C ILE A 80 -4.99 -7.93 32.94
N ALA A 81 -4.39 -7.86 34.14
CA ALA A 81 -4.86 -8.60 35.32
C ALA A 81 -6.31 -8.25 35.68
N LYS A 82 -6.70 -6.98 35.50
CA LYS A 82 -8.07 -6.49 35.70
C LYS A 82 -9.08 -7.15 34.74
N VAL A 83 -8.70 -7.33 33.47
CA VAL A 83 -9.54 -8.05 32.49
C VAL A 83 -9.61 -9.55 32.81
N GLU A 84 -8.53 -10.17 33.26
CA GLU A 84 -8.54 -11.57 33.69
C GLU A 84 -9.45 -11.81 34.91
N GLU A 85 -9.44 -10.90 35.88
CA GLU A 85 -10.35 -10.96 37.03
C GLU A 85 -11.81 -10.82 36.59
N PHE A 86 -12.09 -9.89 35.69
CA PHE A 86 -13.41 -9.74 35.06
C PHE A 86 -13.85 -11.02 34.34
N ALA A 87 -12.95 -11.66 33.59
CA ALA A 87 -13.24 -12.92 32.89
C ALA A 87 -13.62 -14.03 33.88
N ARG A 88 -12.83 -14.23 34.94
CA ARG A 88 -13.10 -15.22 36.00
C ARG A 88 -14.45 -14.96 36.68
N ALA A 89 -14.77 -13.70 36.97
CA ALA A 89 -16.05 -13.31 37.58
C ALA A 89 -17.27 -13.63 36.70
N HIS A 90 -17.09 -13.64 35.37
CA HIS A 90 -18.12 -13.96 34.39
C HIS A 90 -18.05 -15.39 33.84
N LYS A 91 -17.25 -16.27 34.46
CA LYS A 91 -17.08 -17.68 34.05
C LYS A 91 -16.57 -17.83 32.61
N LEU A 92 -15.72 -16.90 32.20
CA LEU A 92 -14.94 -16.99 30.97
C LEU A 92 -13.53 -17.46 31.34
N GLU A 93 -13.03 -18.43 30.60
CA GLU A 93 -11.65 -18.91 30.68
C GLU A 93 -10.72 -17.92 29.98
N VAL A 94 -9.58 -17.62 30.58
CA VAL A 94 -8.49 -16.87 29.93
C VAL A 94 -7.64 -17.86 29.15
N VAL A 95 -7.69 -17.76 27.82
CA VAL A 95 -6.93 -18.63 26.90
C VAL A 95 -5.52 -18.08 26.68
N GLU A 96 -5.40 -16.76 26.53
CA GLU A 96 -4.14 -16.07 26.29
C GLU A 96 -4.22 -14.67 26.90
N SER A 97 -3.13 -14.22 27.52
CA SER A 97 -2.92 -12.84 27.94
C SER A 97 -1.60 -12.37 27.33
N SER A 98 -1.63 -11.25 26.59
CA SER A 98 -0.42 -10.67 26.01
C SER A 98 -0.43 -9.15 26.21
N PRO A 99 0.43 -8.63 27.11
CA PRO A 99 0.68 -7.20 27.22
C PRO A 99 1.17 -6.58 25.90
N GLU A 100 1.97 -7.31 25.12
CA GLU A 100 2.57 -6.85 23.87
C GLU A 100 1.51 -6.64 22.78
N LYS A 101 0.57 -7.61 22.65
CA LYS A 101 -0.59 -7.50 21.74
C LYS A 101 -1.70 -6.62 22.32
N ARG A 102 -1.58 -6.20 23.58
CA ARG A 102 -2.61 -5.52 24.37
C ARG A 102 -3.95 -6.26 24.39
N SER A 103 -3.89 -7.58 24.55
CA SER A 103 -5.09 -8.41 24.42
C SER A 103 -5.18 -9.50 25.46
N VAL A 104 -6.42 -9.84 25.79
CA VAL A 104 -6.79 -11.03 26.55
C VAL A 104 -7.81 -11.81 25.73
N THR A 105 -7.43 -13.01 25.30
CA THR A 105 -8.33 -13.93 24.60
C THR A 105 -9.09 -14.77 25.62
N LEU A 106 -10.40 -14.75 25.52
CA LEU A 106 -11.34 -15.39 26.43
C LEU A 106 -12.15 -16.45 25.70
N ARG A 107 -12.47 -17.54 26.40
CA ARG A 107 -13.34 -18.62 25.91
C ARG A 107 -14.45 -18.90 26.92
N GLY A 108 -15.66 -19.13 26.45
CA GLY A 108 -16.76 -19.54 27.30
C GLY A 108 -18.02 -19.82 26.50
N THR A 109 -19.15 -19.96 27.20
CA THR A 109 -20.43 -20.18 26.52
C THR A 109 -21.00 -18.87 25.99
N SER A 110 -21.83 -18.93 24.94
CA SER A 110 -22.54 -17.78 24.39
C SER A 110 -23.36 -17.04 25.43
N LYS A 111 -23.91 -17.75 26.43
CA LYS A 111 -24.60 -17.15 27.57
C LYS A 111 -23.66 -16.32 28.43
N ALA A 112 -22.51 -16.86 28.82
CA ALA A 112 -21.52 -16.15 29.62
C ALA A 112 -21.00 -14.91 28.88
N ALA A 113 -20.72 -15.02 27.58
CA ALA A 113 -20.30 -13.90 26.75
C ALA A 113 -21.38 -12.80 26.65
N GLN A 114 -22.66 -13.17 26.47
CA GLN A 114 -23.77 -12.21 26.46
C GLN A 114 -23.92 -11.47 27.81
N GLU A 115 -23.79 -12.17 28.93
CA GLU A 115 -23.84 -11.57 30.28
C GLU A 115 -22.63 -10.65 30.54
N ALA A 116 -21.43 -11.10 30.17
CA ALA A 116 -20.18 -10.35 30.33
C ALA A 116 -20.16 -9.06 29.52
N PHE A 117 -20.59 -9.11 28.25
CA PHE A 117 -20.46 -8.01 27.28
C PHE A 117 -21.78 -7.30 26.97
N GLY A 118 -22.87 -7.68 27.65
CA GLY A 118 -24.17 -7.01 27.59
C GLY A 118 -24.73 -6.93 26.18
N VAL A 119 -24.53 -7.99 25.40
CA VAL A 119 -25.03 -8.14 24.03
C VAL A 119 -26.10 -9.22 23.98
N LYS A 120 -26.86 -9.26 22.88
CA LYS A 120 -27.74 -10.38 22.55
C LYS A 120 -27.27 -10.97 21.23
N LEU A 121 -26.98 -12.27 21.23
CA LEU A 121 -26.48 -12.99 20.07
C LEU A 121 -27.62 -13.78 19.41
N ALA A 122 -27.66 -13.74 18.09
CA ALA A 122 -28.54 -14.55 17.26
C ALA A 122 -27.81 -14.94 15.98
N ARG A 123 -28.27 -16.00 15.32
CA ARG A 123 -27.82 -16.34 13.96
C ARG A 123 -28.65 -15.57 12.96
N TYR A 124 -27.97 -14.97 11.99
CA TYR A 124 -28.54 -14.20 10.89
C TYR A 124 -28.08 -14.78 9.56
N ARG A 125 -28.88 -14.58 8.52
CA ARG A 125 -28.52 -14.88 7.14
C ARG A 125 -28.55 -13.60 6.31
N SER A 126 -27.50 -13.33 5.55
CA SER A 126 -27.37 -12.21 4.61
C SER A 126 -26.44 -12.64 3.48
N GLU A 127 -26.74 -12.27 2.24
CA GLU A 127 -25.98 -12.67 1.03
C GLU A 127 -25.64 -14.17 0.95
N GLY A 128 -26.53 -15.03 1.43
CA GLY A 128 -26.33 -16.49 1.45
C GLY A 128 -25.43 -17.03 2.56
N GLN A 129 -24.77 -16.16 3.33
CA GLN A 129 -23.94 -16.55 4.47
C GLN A 129 -24.75 -16.54 5.77
N THR A 130 -24.49 -17.50 6.66
CA THR A 130 -25.07 -17.52 8.01
C THR A 130 -23.98 -17.15 9.02
N PHE A 131 -24.25 -16.18 9.88
CA PHE A 131 -23.29 -15.69 10.88
C PHE A 131 -23.99 -15.47 12.23
N ARG A 132 -23.24 -15.62 13.32
CA ARG A 132 -23.60 -15.11 14.64
C ARG A 132 -23.39 -13.60 14.65
N GLY A 133 -24.44 -12.85 15.00
CA GLY A 133 -24.37 -11.40 15.05
C GLY A 133 -25.06 -10.78 16.25
N ARG A 134 -24.90 -9.45 16.36
CA ARG A 134 -25.54 -8.62 17.38
C ARG A 134 -26.03 -7.29 16.81
N GLN A 135 -26.87 -6.60 17.58
CA GLN A 135 -27.26 -5.20 17.37
C GLN A 135 -26.97 -4.39 18.62
N GLY A 136 -26.75 -3.09 18.45
CA GLY A 136 -26.42 -2.20 19.57
C GLY A 136 -24.92 -2.16 19.84
N PRO A 137 -24.50 -1.49 20.93
CA PRO A 137 -23.11 -1.43 21.33
C PRO A 137 -22.72 -2.64 22.19
N VAL A 138 -21.42 -2.89 22.30
CA VAL A 138 -20.88 -3.71 23.40
C VAL A 138 -20.90 -2.88 24.67
N THR A 139 -21.28 -3.49 25.80
CA THR A 139 -21.18 -2.84 27.11
C THR A 139 -20.35 -3.67 28.06
N VAL A 140 -19.67 -3.06 29.00
CA VAL A 140 -18.95 -3.77 30.07
C VAL A 140 -19.32 -3.18 31.43
N PRO A 141 -19.11 -3.89 32.55
CA PRO A 141 -19.23 -3.31 33.88
C PRO A 141 -18.33 -2.07 34.04
N ALA A 142 -18.79 -1.07 34.79
CA ALA A 142 -18.07 0.19 34.99
C ALA A 142 -16.67 -0.01 35.59
N GLU A 143 -16.44 -1.12 36.30
CA GLU A 143 -15.15 -1.44 36.89
C GLU A 143 -14.06 -1.65 35.83
N VAL A 144 -14.37 -2.16 34.63
CA VAL A 144 -13.38 -2.43 33.56
C VAL A 144 -13.48 -1.50 32.35
N ALA A 145 -14.48 -0.62 32.34
CA ALA A 145 -14.79 0.25 31.21
C ALA A 145 -13.69 1.27 30.85
N ASP A 146 -12.81 1.60 31.80
CA ASP A 146 -11.68 2.52 31.61
C ASP A 146 -10.45 1.85 30.97
N VAL A 147 -10.45 0.52 30.91
CA VAL A 147 -9.33 -0.30 30.40
C VAL A 147 -9.68 -0.96 29.06
N VAL A 148 -10.93 -1.40 28.89
CA VAL A 148 -11.37 -2.07 27.66
C VAL A 148 -11.59 -1.06 26.54
N GLU A 149 -10.87 -1.22 25.43
CA GLU A 149 -11.03 -0.38 24.23
C GLU A 149 -11.94 -1.03 23.18
N SER A 150 -11.87 -2.35 23.00
CA SER A 150 -12.70 -3.07 22.04
C SER A 150 -12.83 -4.55 22.39
N VAL A 151 -13.91 -5.18 21.92
CA VAL A 151 -14.20 -6.60 22.11
C VAL A 151 -14.63 -7.20 20.78
N PHE A 152 -13.88 -8.16 20.26
CA PHE A 152 -14.15 -8.82 18.97
C PHE A 152 -14.36 -10.33 19.14
N GLY A 153 -15.10 -10.96 18.22
CA GLY A 153 -15.45 -12.40 18.27
C GLY A 153 -16.89 -12.68 18.71
N LEU A 154 -17.59 -11.66 19.23
CA LEU A 154 -19.03 -11.74 19.53
C LEU A 154 -19.88 -11.86 18.26
N ASP A 155 -19.43 -11.21 17.19
CA ASP A 155 -20.02 -11.24 15.85
C ASP A 155 -18.97 -11.81 14.89
N ASP A 156 -19.35 -12.82 14.12
CA ASP A 156 -18.49 -13.53 13.18
C ASP A 156 -18.91 -13.30 11.72
N ARG A 157 -19.61 -12.18 11.45
CA ARG A 157 -19.89 -11.75 10.08
C ARG A 157 -18.58 -11.62 9.32
N ARG A 158 -18.60 -12.10 8.08
CA ARG A 158 -17.49 -11.99 7.14
C ARG A 158 -17.05 -10.54 6.94
N VAL A 159 -15.76 -10.31 7.07
CA VAL A 159 -15.09 -9.03 6.82
C VAL A 159 -13.89 -9.29 5.92
N GLY A 160 -13.96 -8.76 4.71
CA GLY A 160 -12.99 -8.91 3.63
C GLY A 160 -13.55 -9.70 2.45
N LYS A 161 -13.11 -9.34 1.25
CA LYS A 161 -13.28 -10.09 0.01
C LYS A 161 -11.92 -10.13 -0.71
N THR A 162 -11.67 -11.20 -1.45
CA THR A 162 -10.52 -11.32 -2.36
C THR A 162 -10.55 -10.20 -3.41
N ARG A 163 -9.39 -9.68 -3.80
CA ARG A 163 -9.23 -8.62 -4.82
C ARG A 163 -8.52 -9.19 -6.06
N LEU A 164 -8.87 -10.43 -6.38
CA LEU A 164 -8.37 -11.22 -7.50
C LEU A 164 -9.38 -11.23 -8.66
N ARG A 165 -8.86 -11.16 -9.89
CA ARG A 165 -9.64 -11.40 -11.13
C ARG A 165 -8.97 -12.44 -12.01
N ARG A 166 -9.77 -13.34 -12.58
CA ARG A 166 -9.34 -14.27 -13.63
C ARG A 166 -9.66 -13.68 -15.00
N SER A 167 -8.82 -13.96 -16.00
CA SER A 167 -9.11 -13.60 -17.39
C SER A 167 -10.41 -14.26 -17.85
N ASN A 168 -11.24 -13.52 -18.58
CA ASN A 168 -12.40 -14.08 -19.26
C ASN A 168 -12.09 -14.47 -20.73
N GLN A 169 -10.94 -14.05 -21.26
CA GLN A 169 -10.51 -14.35 -22.63
C GLN A 169 -9.70 -15.64 -22.71
N VAL A 170 -8.97 -15.99 -21.65
CA VAL A 170 -8.17 -17.21 -21.57
C VAL A 170 -8.97 -18.26 -20.80
N PRO A 171 -9.17 -19.48 -21.36
CA PRO A 171 -9.85 -20.55 -20.65
C PRO A 171 -9.23 -20.77 -19.27
N SER A 172 -10.08 -20.98 -18.26
CA SER A 172 -9.66 -21.41 -16.93
C SER A 172 -8.95 -22.76 -17.05
N GLY A 173 -7.62 -22.74 -16.95
CA GLY A 173 -6.77 -23.92 -17.01
C GLY A 173 -5.97 -24.06 -18.32
N LEU A 174 -4.85 -23.35 -18.43
CA LEU A 174 -3.84 -23.58 -19.46
C LEU A 174 -2.96 -24.77 -19.06
N GLY A 175 -3.17 -25.93 -19.69
CA GLY A 175 -2.36 -27.11 -19.39
C GLY A 175 -0.86 -26.87 -19.61
N LEU A 176 -0.04 -27.33 -18.65
CA LEU A 176 1.42 -27.09 -18.68
C LEU A 176 2.11 -27.61 -19.95
N SER A 177 1.63 -28.73 -20.50
CA SER A 177 2.16 -29.27 -21.77
C SER A 177 1.93 -28.32 -22.95
N THR A 178 0.78 -27.65 -22.99
CA THR A 178 0.44 -26.64 -24.00
C THR A 178 1.33 -25.41 -23.86
N VAL A 179 1.49 -24.91 -22.63
CA VAL A 179 2.35 -23.73 -22.35
C VAL A 179 3.81 -24.02 -22.71
N ARG A 180 4.32 -25.23 -22.44
CA ARG A 180 5.67 -25.65 -22.86
C ARG A 180 5.84 -25.70 -24.38
N ALA A 181 4.80 -26.09 -25.10
CA ALA A 181 4.86 -26.23 -26.56
C ALA A 181 4.66 -24.91 -27.31
N ALA A 182 3.77 -24.04 -26.83
CA ALA A 182 3.30 -22.84 -27.54
C ALA A 182 3.68 -21.51 -26.86
N GLY A 183 4.18 -21.55 -25.63
CA GLY A 183 4.40 -20.38 -24.79
C GLY A 183 3.12 -19.88 -24.11
N LEU A 184 3.25 -18.79 -23.35
CA LEU A 184 2.11 -18.09 -22.76
C LEU A 184 1.30 -17.34 -23.82
N PRO A 185 0.00 -17.10 -23.60
CA PRO A 185 -0.79 -16.22 -24.43
C PRO A 185 -0.14 -14.84 -24.61
N PRO A 186 -0.28 -14.18 -25.78
CA PRO A 186 0.27 -12.85 -26.01
C PRO A 186 -0.17 -11.83 -24.94
N ASN A 187 0.73 -10.93 -24.53
CA ASN A 187 0.51 -9.92 -23.49
C ASN A 187 0.17 -10.47 -22.09
N THR A 188 0.47 -11.74 -21.81
CA THR A 188 0.46 -12.30 -20.45
C THR A 188 1.88 -12.59 -20.00
N PHE A 189 2.11 -12.63 -18.70
CA PHE A 189 3.46 -12.66 -18.13
C PHE A 189 3.64 -13.75 -17.08
N LEU A 190 4.87 -14.15 -16.82
CA LEU A 190 5.23 -14.71 -15.51
C LEU A 190 5.57 -13.55 -14.57
N PRO A 191 5.32 -13.66 -13.25
CA PRO A 191 5.60 -12.56 -12.32
C PRO A 191 7.05 -12.03 -12.38
N PRO A 192 8.11 -12.86 -12.54
CA PRO A 192 9.47 -12.35 -12.73
C PRO A 192 9.64 -11.44 -13.97
N GLN A 193 8.88 -11.67 -15.05
CA GLN A 193 8.92 -10.80 -16.23
C GLN A 193 8.31 -9.42 -15.92
N VAL A 194 7.30 -9.37 -15.06
CA VAL A 194 6.73 -8.10 -14.56
C VAL A 194 7.74 -7.37 -13.68
N ALA A 195 8.46 -8.09 -12.81
CA ALA A 195 9.54 -7.52 -12.02
C ALA A 195 10.68 -6.95 -12.89
N ASP A 196 10.99 -7.58 -14.03
CA ASP A 196 11.94 -7.05 -15.03
C ASP A 196 11.41 -5.78 -15.71
N ILE A 197 10.12 -5.76 -16.10
CA ILE A 197 9.46 -4.56 -16.66
C ILE A 197 9.52 -3.40 -15.66
N TYR A 198 9.29 -3.67 -14.38
CA TYR A 198 9.40 -2.69 -13.29
C TYR A 198 10.82 -2.48 -12.78
N ARG A 199 11.82 -3.09 -13.43
CA ARG A 199 13.25 -2.90 -13.16
C ARG A 199 13.60 -3.06 -11.69
N TYR A 200 13.19 -4.18 -11.09
CA TYR A 200 13.56 -4.49 -9.72
C TYR A 200 15.09 -4.42 -9.54
N PRO A 201 15.60 -4.08 -8.34
CA PRO A 201 17.03 -3.91 -8.14
C PRO A 201 17.84 -5.14 -8.57
N ALA A 202 18.81 -4.96 -9.47
CA ALA A 202 19.65 -6.06 -9.95
C ALA A 202 20.48 -6.67 -8.81
N GLY A 203 20.76 -7.97 -8.90
CA GLY A 203 21.56 -8.69 -7.90
C GLY A 203 20.88 -8.86 -6.52
N THR A 204 19.56 -8.67 -6.46
CA THR A 204 18.75 -8.92 -5.26
C THR A 204 17.67 -9.94 -5.55
N ASP A 205 17.27 -10.66 -4.53
CA ASP A 205 16.29 -11.76 -4.57
C ASP A 205 15.44 -11.80 -3.29
N GLY A 206 15.60 -10.86 -2.36
CA GLY A 206 14.94 -10.85 -1.06
C GLY A 206 15.72 -11.53 0.06
N THR A 207 16.94 -12.04 -0.18
CA THR A 207 17.76 -12.70 0.84
C THR A 207 17.87 -11.86 2.12
N GLY A 208 17.62 -12.50 3.27
CA GLY A 208 17.66 -11.88 4.59
C GLY A 208 16.41 -11.08 4.94
N GLN A 209 15.38 -11.08 4.09
CA GLN A 209 14.08 -10.50 4.40
C GLN A 209 13.06 -11.59 4.73
N SER A 210 12.03 -11.19 5.46
CA SER A 210 10.84 -11.99 5.74
C SER A 210 9.60 -11.20 5.31
N ILE A 211 8.70 -11.86 4.59
CA ILE A 211 7.46 -11.29 4.05
C ILE A 211 6.29 -12.07 4.63
N ALA A 212 5.45 -11.38 5.39
CA ALA A 212 4.19 -11.89 5.88
C ALA A 212 3.12 -11.78 4.78
N ILE A 213 2.42 -12.86 4.49
CA ILE A 213 1.22 -12.87 3.64
C ILE A 213 0.04 -13.17 4.55
N LEU A 214 -0.96 -12.28 4.60
CA LEU A 214 -2.20 -12.59 5.30
C LEU A 214 -3.01 -13.57 4.45
N ALA A 215 -3.42 -14.70 5.03
CA ALA A 215 -4.23 -15.72 4.37
C ALA A 215 -5.53 -15.89 5.15
N PHE A 216 -6.67 -15.69 4.50
CA PHE A 216 -7.97 -15.70 5.18
C PHE A 216 -8.81 -16.91 4.78
N ASN A 217 -9.33 -17.65 5.76
CA ASN A 217 -10.30 -18.73 5.60
C ASN A 217 -11.08 -18.93 6.90
N ASP A 218 -12.13 -19.74 6.91
CA ASP A 218 -12.87 -20.01 8.13
C ASP A 218 -13.54 -21.39 8.11
N SER A 219 -14.34 -21.70 9.13
CA SER A 219 -15.01 -23.01 9.23
C SER A 219 -16.08 -23.25 8.16
N THR A 220 -16.42 -22.25 7.36
CA THR A 220 -17.45 -22.28 6.33
C THR A 220 -16.93 -21.97 4.92
N SER A 221 -15.64 -21.63 4.78
CA SER A 221 -15.03 -21.27 3.50
C SER A 221 -13.56 -21.68 3.48
N HIS A 222 -13.17 -22.41 2.44
CA HIS A 222 -11.80 -22.90 2.27
C HIS A 222 -10.83 -21.77 1.91
N GLY A 223 -9.54 -22.03 2.12
CA GLY A 223 -8.46 -21.16 1.72
C GLY A 223 -7.11 -21.78 2.06
N GLY A 224 -6.27 -21.96 1.05
CA GLY A 224 -4.95 -22.52 1.27
C GLY A 224 -4.14 -22.61 -0.02
N TYR A 225 -3.00 -23.27 0.07
CA TYR A 225 -2.15 -23.58 -1.08
C TYR A 225 -1.81 -25.07 -1.11
N SER A 226 -1.64 -25.60 -2.33
CA SER A 226 -1.12 -26.94 -2.57
C SER A 226 0.40 -26.85 -2.72
N ILE A 227 1.16 -27.45 -1.80
CA ILE A 227 2.63 -27.45 -1.88
C ILE A 227 3.14 -28.19 -3.12
N ASP A 228 2.41 -29.20 -3.61
CA ASP A 228 2.77 -29.93 -4.83
C ASP A 228 2.58 -29.05 -6.07
N ALA A 229 1.51 -28.26 -6.12
CA ALA A 229 1.27 -27.30 -7.20
C ALA A 229 2.30 -26.17 -7.19
N VAL A 230 2.59 -25.63 -6.00
CA VAL A 230 3.65 -24.63 -5.78
C VAL A 230 5.01 -25.18 -6.24
N THR A 231 5.38 -26.40 -5.81
CA THR A 231 6.63 -27.05 -6.22
C THR A 231 6.70 -27.21 -7.73
N THR A 232 5.61 -27.66 -8.36
CA THR A 232 5.52 -27.80 -9.82
C THR A 232 5.71 -26.46 -10.53
N TYR A 233 5.10 -25.38 -10.03
CA TYR A 233 5.26 -24.04 -10.59
C TYR A 233 6.72 -23.58 -10.53
N PHE A 234 7.33 -23.63 -9.35
CA PHE A 234 8.70 -23.14 -9.16
C PHE A 234 9.72 -23.98 -9.94
N GLU A 235 9.67 -25.31 -9.85
CA GLU A 235 10.67 -26.17 -10.45
C GLU A 235 10.47 -26.38 -11.96
N GLN A 236 9.22 -26.49 -12.41
CA GLN A 236 8.93 -26.89 -13.78
C GLN A 236 8.47 -25.77 -14.71
N VAL A 237 7.96 -24.65 -14.15
CA VAL A 237 7.55 -23.47 -14.94
C VAL A 237 8.62 -22.39 -14.85
N LEU A 238 8.99 -22.00 -13.63
CA LEU A 238 9.97 -20.94 -13.40
C LEU A 238 11.43 -21.42 -13.45
N GLN A 239 11.65 -22.72 -13.23
CA GLN A 239 12.98 -23.33 -13.16
C GLN A 239 13.89 -22.71 -12.08
N ILE A 240 13.29 -22.38 -10.94
CA ILE A 240 13.99 -21.86 -9.75
C ILE A 240 13.66 -22.73 -8.53
N PRO A 241 14.49 -22.71 -7.47
CA PRO A 241 14.17 -23.43 -6.23
C PRO A 241 12.86 -22.95 -5.62
N VAL A 242 12.15 -23.87 -4.94
CA VAL A 242 10.98 -23.51 -4.13
C VAL A 242 11.44 -22.61 -2.97
N PRO A 243 10.82 -21.43 -2.77
CA PRO A 243 11.16 -20.54 -1.65
C PRO A 243 10.80 -21.18 -0.31
N LYS A 244 11.40 -20.69 0.77
CA LYS A 244 11.05 -21.14 2.12
C LYS A 244 9.67 -20.58 2.49
N ILE A 245 8.72 -21.48 2.70
CA ILE A 245 7.34 -21.17 3.10
C ILE A 245 7.11 -21.70 4.51
N THR A 246 6.51 -20.90 5.39
CA THR A 246 6.18 -21.28 6.76
C THR A 246 4.78 -20.82 7.11
N ASP A 247 3.98 -21.71 7.71
CA ASP A 247 2.62 -21.40 8.11
C ASP A 247 2.58 -20.98 9.59
N VAL A 248 1.90 -19.88 9.87
CA VAL A 248 1.53 -19.43 11.22
C VAL A 248 0.01 -19.35 11.29
N VAL A 249 -0.60 -20.20 12.11
CA VAL A 249 -2.06 -20.19 12.32
C VAL A 249 -2.37 -19.24 13.47
N VAL A 250 -2.87 -18.05 13.13
CA VAL A 250 -3.37 -17.09 14.11
C VAL A 250 -4.78 -17.47 14.53
N ARG A 251 -5.65 -17.76 13.56
CA ARG A 251 -7.04 -18.24 13.74
C ARG A 251 -7.46 -19.16 12.59
N GLY A 252 -8.58 -19.83 12.77
CA GLY A 252 -9.16 -20.67 11.72
C GLY A 252 -8.44 -22.02 11.55
N PRO A 253 -8.70 -22.73 10.44
CA PRO A 253 -8.17 -24.08 10.20
C PRO A 253 -6.69 -24.13 9.82
N GLY A 254 -6.04 -23.01 9.49
CA GLY A 254 -4.69 -23.01 8.92
C GLY A 254 -4.70 -23.22 7.42
N ASN A 255 -3.70 -23.90 6.85
CA ASN A 255 -3.69 -24.19 5.41
C ASN A 255 -4.77 -25.24 5.04
N ASP A 256 -5.86 -24.81 4.43
CA ASP A 256 -7.01 -25.66 4.06
C ASP A 256 -7.48 -25.33 2.63
N PRO A 257 -6.74 -25.79 1.59
CA PRO A 257 -7.07 -25.47 0.20
C PRO A 257 -8.39 -26.10 -0.24
N GLY A 258 -9.23 -25.31 -0.89
CA GLY A 258 -10.46 -25.74 -1.56
C GLY A 258 -10.21 -26.27 -2.97
N THR A 259 -11.20 -26.17 -3.85
CA THR A 259 -11.07 -26.56 -5.26
C THR A 259 -10.75 -25.37 -6.17
N ASP A 260 -11.05 -24.14 -5.74
CA ASP A 260 -10.91 -22.91 -6.51
C ASP A 260 -11.56 -22.96 -7.92
N ASP A 261 -12.60 -23.79 -8.08
CA ASP A 261 -13.30 -24.03 -9.36
C ASP A 261 -14.54 -23.12 -9.57
N GLY A 262 -14.77 -22.20 -8.63
CA GLY A 262 -15.90 -21.27 -8.62
C GLY A 262 -17.20 -21.86 -8.07
N SER A 263 -17.21 -23.10 -7.59
CA SER A 263 -18.38 -23.70 -6.92
C SER A 263 -18.66 -23.06 -5.55
N ASP A 264 -17.61 -22.59 -4.87
CA ASP A 264 -17.70 -21.78 -3.65
C ASP A 264 -17.17 -20.36 -3.92
N PRO A 265 -18.02 -19.31 -3.92
CA PRO A 265 -17.59 -17.93 -4.13
C PRO A 265 -16.80 -17.34 -2.95
N PHE A 266 -16.70 -18.06 -1.83
CA PHE A 266 -15.95 -17.63 -0.65
C PHE A 266 -14.60 -18.34 -0.51
N ASP A 267 -14.32 -19.34 -1.35
CA ASP A 267 -13.00 -19.99 -1.42
C ASP A 267 -11.93 -18.94 -1.78
N SER A 268 -10.93 -18.82 -0.91
CA SER A 268 -9.82 -17.88 -1.07
C SER A 268 -8.53 -18.54 -1.55
N SER A 269 -8.56 -19.83 -1.91
CA SER A 269 -7.36 -20.58 -2.27
C SER A 269 -6.68 -20.03 -3.52
N GLY A 270 -7.43 -19.53 -4.50
CA GLY A 270 -6.86 -18.86 -5.67
C GLY A 270 -6.10 -17.56 -5.32
N GLU A 271 -6.58 -16.82 -4.32
CA GLU A 271 -5.92 -15.62 -3.79
C GLU A 271 -4.61 -15.97 -3.09
N ILE A 272 -4.65 -16.97 -2.21
CA ILE A 272 -3.47 -17.45 -1.48
C ILE A 272 -2.41 -18.01 -2.44
N MET A 273 -2.85 -18.76 -3.46
CA MET A 273 -1.97 -19.25 -4.52
C MET A 273 -1.35 -18.11 -5.34
N LEU A 274 -2.11 -17.04 -5.65
CA LEU A 274 -1.59 -15.86 -6.36
C LEU A 274 -0.52 -15.15 -5.52
N ASP A 275 -0.86 -14.78 -4.28
CA ASP A 275 0.03 -14.03 -3.39
C ASP A 275 1.36 -14.77 -3.17
N LEU A 276 1.28 -16.06 -2.81
CA LEU A 276 2.45 -16.89 -2.54
C LEU A 276 3.34 -17.03 -3.78
N GLN A 277 2.76 -17.34 -4.94
CA GLN A 277 3.54 -17.56 -6.16
C GLN A 277 4.15 -16.26 -6.70
N VAL A 278 3.46 -15.13 -6.59
CA VAL A 278 4.03 -13.82 -6.95
C VAL A 278 5.17 -13.44 -6.01
N VAL A 279 4.95 -13.53 -4.69
CA VAL A 279 5.99 -13.20 -3.70
C VAL A 279 7.21 -14.08 -3.90
N GLY A 280 7.00 -15.39 -3.95
CA GLY A 280 8.07 -16.37 -4.04
C GLY A 280 8.83 -16.37 -5.36
N SER A 281 8.23 -15.88 -6.44
CA SER A 281 8.94 -15.79 -7.73
C SER A 281 9.65 -14.46 -7.92
N CYS A 282 9.13 -13.37 -7.36
CA CYS A 282 9.75 -12.05 -7.46
C CYS A 282 10.79 -11.77 -6.36
N ALA A 283 10.72 -12.48 -5.23
CA ALA A 283 11.68 -12.43 -4.11
C ALA A 283 11.99 -13.85 -3.55
N PRO A 284 12.59 -14.76 -4.36
CA PRO A 284 12.78 -16.17 -3.98
C PRO A 284 13.74 -16.41 -2.82
N GLY A 285 14.58 -15.43 -2.45
CA GLY A 285 15.48 -15.50 -1.31
C GLY A 285 14.85 -15.05 0.02
N ALA A 286 13.64 -14.49 0.00
CA ALA A 286 12.94 -14.09 1.22
C ALA A 286 12.29 -15.29 1.91
N ASP A 287 12.22 -15.24 3.25
CA ASP A 287 11.34 -16.12 4.02
C ASP A 287 9.88 -15.70 3.79
N ILE A 288 9.03 -16.61 3.32
CA ILE A 288 7.60 -16.37 3.13
C ILE A 288 6.85 -16.97 4.32
N VAL A 289 6.08 -16.13 5.02
CA VAL A 289 5.33 -16.55 6.20
C VAL A 289 3.84 -16.33 5.96
N MET A 290 3.10 -17.42 5.87
CA MET A 290 1.65 -17.42 5.66
C MET A 290 0.95 -17.29 7.01
N TYR A 291 0.35 -16.12 7.30
CA TYR A 291 -0.41 -15.89 8.53
C TYR A 291 -1.89 -16.19 8.27
N PHE A 292 -2.31 -17.40 8.63
CA PHE A 292 -3.68 -17.86 8.49
C PHE A 292 -4.59 -17.28 9.59
N THR A 293 -5.72 -16.70 9.18
CA THR A 293 -6.71 -16.11 10.09
C THR A 293 -8.13 -16.16 9.51
N GLU A 294 -9.11 -15.78 10.32
CA GLU A 294 -10.54 -15.77 9.96
C GLU A 294 -10.95 -14.45 9.30
N PHE A 295 -11.91 -14.48 8.37
CA PHE A 295 -12.55 -13.28 7.80
C PHE A 295 -13.48 -12.59 8.81
N THR A 296 -12.99 -12.23 9.98
CA THR A 296 -13.77 -11.52 11.02
C THR A 296 -13.01 -10.29 11.49
N GLU A 297 -13.71 -9.32 12.08
CA GLU A 297 -13.04 -8.17 12.71
C GLU A 297 -11.94 -8.61 13.69
N ARG A 298 -12.21 -9.68 14.43
CA ARG A 298 -11.25 -10.30 15.34
C ARG A 298 -10.03 -10.83 14.58
N GLY A 299 -10.24 -11.63 13.55
CA GLY A 299 -9.16 -12.23 12.74
C GLY A 299 -8.24 -11.19 12.11
N TRP A 300 -8.79 -10.08 11.62
CA TRP A 300 -8.01 -8.94 11.12
C TRP A 300 -7.09 -8.33 12.17
N VAL A 301 -7.64 -7.97 13.33
CA VAL A 301 -6.86 -7.30 14.38
C VAL A 301 -5.80 -8.26 14.95
N ASP A 302 -6.16 -9.52 15.18
CA ASP A 302 -5.24 -10.49 15.76
C ASP A 302 -4.09 -10.87 14.81
N ALA A 303 -4.35 -11.00 13.50
CA ALA A 303 -3.31 -11.35 12.55
C ALA A 303 -2.24 -10.27 12.43
N VAL A 304 -2.65 -8.99 12.37
CA VAL A 304 -1.69 -7.87 12.31
C VAL A 304 -0.89 -7.78 13.61
N ASN A 305 -1.52 -7.95 14.79
CA ASN A 305 -0.79 -7.96 16.06
C ASN A 305 0.12 -9.19 16.23
N ALA A 306 -0.26 -10.35 15.70
CA ALA A 306 0.60 -11.54 15.66
C ALA A 306 1.88 -11.26 14.86
N ILE A 307 1.76 -10.64 13.68
CA ILE A 307 2.92 -10.25 12.86
C ILE A 307 3.81 -9.23 13.60
N ILE A 308 3.21 -8.19 14.17
CA ILE A 308 3.94 -7.15 14.90
C ILE A 308 4.75 -7.74 16.05
N THR A 309 4.22 -8.76 16.73
CA THR A 309 4.86 -9.39 17.89
C THR A 309 5.66 -10.65 17.55
N ASP A 310 5.82 -10.97 16.25
CA ASP A 310 6.55 -12.16 15.82
C ASP A 310 8.07 -11.95 15.89
N THR A 311 8.64 -12.35 17.02
CA THR A 311 10.08 -12.30 17.25
C THR A 311 10.84 -13.47 16.60
N THR A 312 10.13 -14.48 16.08
CA THR A 312 10.70 -15.68 15.46
C THR A 312 10.97 -15.45 13.98
N HIS A 313 9.95 -15.00 13.23
CA HIS A 313 10.04 -14.80 11.78
C HIS A 313 10.35 -13.36 11.38
N ARG A 314 10.10 -12.40 12.29
CA ARG A 314 10.41 -10.96 12.14
C ARG A 314 10.11 -10.39 10.74
N PRO A 315 8.85 -10.43 10.26
CA PRO A 315 8.51 -9.90 8.94
C PRO A 315 8.85 -8.41 8.82
N SER A 316 9.45 -8.05 7.69
CA SER A 316 9.76 -6.66 7.33
C SER A 316 8.74 -6.04 6.38
N VAL A 317 7.88 -6.89 5.79
CA VAL A 317 6.84 -6.52 4.85
C VAL A 317 5.58 -7.36 5.12
N ILE A 318 4.40 -6.76 5.00
CA ILE A 318 3.09 -7.43 5.05
C ILE A 318 2.41 -7.22 3.70
N SER A 319 2.01 -8.30 3.04
CA SER A 319 1.16 -8.29 1.85
C SER A 319 -0.29 -8.58 2.23
N VAL A 320 -1.22 -7.74 1.76
CA VAL A 320 -2.66 -7.85 2.04
C VAL A 320 -3.45 -7.69 0.75
N SER A 321 -4.16 -8.76 0.36
CA SER A 321 -4.91 -8.84 -0.89
C SER A 321 -6.43 -8.98 -0.66
N TYR A 322 -6.92 -8.48 0.48
CA TYR A 322 -8.31 -8.56 0.89
C TYR A 322 -8.83 -7.20 1.38
N GLY A 323 -10.11 -6.92 1.15
CA GLY A 323 -10.74 -5.68 1.66
C GLY A 323 -12.25 -5.61 1.46
N ASN A 324 -12.85 -4.50 1.88
CA ASN A 324 -14.23 -4.08 1.63
C ASN A 324 -14.29 -2.55 1.50
N PRO A 325 -15.41 -1.99 1.00
CA PRO A 325 -15.67 -0.56 1.18
C PRO A 325 -15.52 -0.17 2.64
N GLU A 326 -14.75 0.88 2.91
CA GLU A 326 -14.51 1.35 4.27
C GLU A 326 -15.81 1.78 4.97
N ASP A 327 -16.80 2.24 4.21
CA ASP A 327 -18.14 2.62 4.64
C ASP A 327 -19.21 1.69 4.07
N ASP A 328 -18.90 0.38 3.98
CA ASP A 328 -19.78 -0.65 3.41
C ASP A 328 -21.23 -0.47 3.90
N PRO A 329 -22.20 -0.23 2.99
CA PRO A 329 -23.60 0.00 3.35
C PRO A 329 -24.25 -1.20 4.07
N ARG A 330 -23.63 -2.39 4.01
CA ARG A 330 -24.06 -3.59 4.74
C ARG A 330 -23.46 -3.67 6.15
N SER A 331 -22.70 -2.67 6.58
CA SER A 331 -22.05 -2.63 7.89
C SER A 331 -21.14 -3.84 8.12
N ALA A 332 -20.28 -4.18 7.14
CA ALA A 332 -19.27 -5.24 7.30
C ALA A 332 -18.37 -4.94 8.51
N TRP A 333 -17.87 -3.71 8.58
CA TRP A 333 -17.04 -3.19 9.65
C TRP A 333 -17.83 -2.39 10.68
N THR A 334 -17.44 -2.47 11.95
CA THR A 334 -17.66 -1.44 12.95
C THR A 334 -16.58 -0.37 12.87
N ALA A 335 -16.91 0.85 13.28
CA ALA A 335 -15.93 1.92 13.40
C ALA A 335 -14.78 1.54 14.37
N ALA A 336 -15.09 0.82 15.46
CA ALA A 336 -14.06 0.31 16.37
C ALA A 336 -13.07 -0.65 15.68
N ALA A 337 -13.55 -1.54 14.80
CA ALA A 337 -12.68 -2.47 14.09
C ALA A 337 -11.76 -1.77 13.08
N ILE A 338 -12.30 -0.85 12.26
CA ILE A 338 -11.46 -0.06 11.33
C ILE A 338 -10.36 0.68 12.07
N LEU A 339 -10.72 1.37 13.17
CA LEU A 339 -9.75 2.12 13.96
C LEU A 339 -8.73 1.21 14.66
N LYS A 340 -9.13 0.01 15.11
CA LYS A 340 -8.21 -0.92 15.77
C LYS A 340 -7.25 -1.58 14.78
N VAL A 341 -7.72 -1.96 13.59
CA VAL A 341 -6.85 -2.44 12.51
C VAL A 341 -5.91 -1.32 12.05
N ASN A 342 -6.41 -0.10 11.90
CA ASN A 342 -5.59 1.07 11.56
C ASN A 342 -4.52 1.37 12.64
N GLU A 343 -4.86 1.22 13.92
CA GLU A 343 -3.89 1.34 15.02
C GLU A 343 -2.82 0.23 14.96
N ALA A 344 -3.21 -0.99 14.60
CA ALA A 344 -2.26 -2.08 14.37
C ALA A 344 -1.32 -1.76 13.18
N PHE A 345 -1.83 -1.20 12.08
CA PHE A 345 -0.96 -0.73 10.98
C PHE A 345 -0.03 0.41 11.41
N ARG A 346 -0.49 1.35 12.24
CA ARG A 346 0.37 2.39 12.85
C ARG A 346 1.50 1.77 13.67
N ALA A 347 1.18 0.74 14.47
CA ALA A 347 2.17 -0.01 15.24
C ALA A 347 3.18 -0.76 14.34
N ALA A 348 2.72 -1.44 13.29
CA ALA A 348 3.59 -2.09 12.31
C ALA A 348 4.52 -1.08 11.61
N ALA A 349 3.99 0.07 11.19
CA ALA A 349 4.76 1.15 10.61
C ALA A 349 5.83 1.70 11.59
N ALA A 350 5.51 1.83 12.88
CA ALA A 350 6.46 2.19 13.93
C ALA A 350 7.55 1.14 14.20
N LYS A 351 7.27 -0.14 13.92
CA LYS A 351 8.26 -1.22 13.93
C LYS A 351 9.09 -1.30 12.64
N GLY A 352 8.89 -0.40 11.69
CA GLY A 352 9.60 -0.43 10.42
C GLY A 352 9.13 -1.56 9.49
N ILE A 353 7.88 -2.00 9.63
CA ILE A 353 7.24 -2.97 8.73
C ILE A 353 6.48 -2.21 7.66
N THR A 354 6.75 -2.52 6.39
CA THR A 354 5.98 -1.97 5.26
C THR A 354 4.71 -2.79 5.05
N ILE A 355 3.55 -2.16 4.90
CA ILE A 355 2.29 -2.86 4.63
C ILE A 355 1.82 -2.48 3.23
N CYS A 356 1.67 -3.46 2.33
CA CYS A 356 1.17 -3.29 0.97
C CYS A 356 -0.26 -3.84 0.89
N CYS A 357 -1.24 -2.99 0.56
CA CYS A 357 -2.65 -3.39 0.50
C CYS A 357 -3.23 -3.20 -0.91
N ALA A 358 -3.85 -4.23 -1.46
CA ALA A 358 -4.64 -4.15 -2.69
C ALA A 358 -5.76 -3.11 -2.54
N SER A 359 -5.93 -2.22 -3.50
CA SER A 359 -6.86 -1.08 -3.39
C SER A 359 -8.30 -1.35 -3.84
N GLY A 360 -8.57 -2.52 -4.42
CA GLY A 360 -9.90 -2.93 -4.86
C GLY A 360 -9.98 -3.22 -6.36
N ASP A 361 -11.09 -3.84 -6.75
CA ASP A 361 -11.20 -4.57 -8.03
C ASP A 361 -12.53 -4.36 -8.76
N ASP A 362 -13.31 -3.38 -8.30
CA ASP A 362 -14.60 -2.98 -8.88
C ASP A 362 -14.65 -1.47 -9.11
N GLY A 363 -13.53 -0.93 -9.56
CA GLY A 363 -13.40 0.50 -9.82
C GLY A 363 -13.62 1.33 -8.57
N SER A 364 -14.08 2.56 -8.77
CA SER A 364 -14.41 3.48 -7.68
C SER A 364 -15.62 3.04 -6.85
N ARG A 365 -16.39 2.01 -7.24
CA ARG A 365 -17.62 1.58 -6.55
C ARG A 365 -17.36 0.56 -5.44
N ASP A 366 -16.25 -0.14 -5.56
CA ASP A 366 -15.79 -1.17 -4.63
C ASP A 366 -16.87 -2.18 -4.20
N GLN A 367 -17.77 -2.57 -5.11
CA GLN A 367 -18.85 -3.54 -4.86
C GLN A 367 -19.94 -3.11 -3.87
N ALA A 368 -20.06 -1.82 -3.52
CA ALA A 368 -21.10 -1.31 -2.62
C ALA A 368 -22.51 -1.20 -3.27
N ASN A 369 -22.59 -1.19 -4.61
CA ASN A 369 -23.84 -1.20 -5.41
C ASN A 369 -24.90 -0.13 -5.04
N ASP A 370 -24.50 1.00 -4.44
CA ASP A 370 -25.40 2.09 -4.02
C ASP A 370 -25.32 3.33 -4.94
N GLY A 371 -24.54 3.24 -6.02
CA GLY A 371 -24.32 4.32 -6.99
C GLY A 371 -23.27 5.35 -6.55
N ARG A 372 -22.53 5.11 -5.47
CA ARG A 372 -21.53 6.02 -4.93
C ARG A 372 -20.11 5.49 -5.15
N ALA A 373 -19.14 6.36 -4.88
CA ALA A 373 -17.74 6.00 -4.86
C ALA A 373 -17.29 5.65 -3.43
N HIS A 374 -16.50 4.59 -3.28
CA HIS A 374 -16.00 4.07 -2.01
C HIS A 374 -14.51 3.77 -2.11
N ALA A 375 -13.77 4.13 -1.06
CA ALA A 375 -12.41 3.65 -0.89
C ALA A 375 -12.43 2.29 -0.18
N ASP A 376 -11.56 1.37 -0.57
CA ASP A 376 -11.40 0.08 0.08
C ASP A 376 -10.62 0.23 1.40
N PHE A 377 -11.07 -0.44 2.45
CA PHE A 377 -10.28 -0.71 3.66
C PHE A 377 -9.86 -2.19 3.65
N PRO A 378 -8.55 -2.49 3.83
CA PRO A 378 -7.54 -1.68 4.53
C PRO A 378 -6.78 -0.64 3.71
N ALA A 379 -6.89 -0.60 2.38
CA ALA A 379 -6.08 0.30 1.54
C ALA A 379 -6.24 1.79 1.87
N SER A 380 -7.38 2.21 2.41
CA SER A 380 -7.65 3.58 2.80
C SER A 380 -6.95 4.01 4.09
N SER A 381 -6.38 3.08 4.86
CA SER A 381 -5.54 3.44 6.01
C SER A 381 -4.39 4.36 5.57
N PRO A 382 -4.09 5.44 6.32
CA PRO A 382 -2.95 6.30 6.02
C PRO A 382 -1.59 5.67 6.37
N TYR A 383 -1.57 4.47 6.97
CA TYR A 383 -0.34 3.76 7.39
C TYR A 383 0.05 2.60 6.48
N VAL A 384 -0.70 2.37 5.39
CA VAL A 384 -0.41 1.33 4.40
C VAL A 384 -0.06 1.95 3.06
N LEU A 385 0.73 1.23 2.26
CA LEU A 385 0.98 1.51 0.87
C LEU A 385 -0.17 0.93 0.03
N ALA A 386 -1.11 1.78 -0.35
CA ALA A 386 -2.25 1.36 -1.17
C ALA A 386 -1.83 1.10 -2.62
N CYS A 387 -2.13 -0.10 -3.11
CA CYS A 387 -1.67 -0.64 -4.39
C CYS A 387 -2.82 -0.69 -5.41
N GLY A 388 -2.78 0.25 -6.35
CA GLY A 388 -3.65 0.40 -7.52
C GLY A 388 -3.28 -0.50 -8.69
N GLY A 389 -4.11 -0.48 -9.72
CA GLY A 389 -4.05 -1.41 -10.84
C GLY A 389 -3.91 -0.73 -12.20
N THR A 390 -3.08 -1.33 -13.03
CA THR A 390 -2.78 -0.90 -14.40
C THR A 390 -2.90 -2.06 -15.38
N ARG A 391 -2.95 -1.70 -16.66
CA ARG A 391 -2.82 -2.59 -17.80
C ARG A 391 -1.50 -2.33 -18.50
N ILE A 392 -0.69 -3.38 -18.65
CA ILE A 392 0.53 -3.33 -19.47
C ILE A 392 0.17 -3.78 -20.88
N VAL A 393 0.55 -2.98 -21.87
CA VAL A 393 0.31 -3.31 -23.28
C VAL A 393 1.64 -3.27 -24.03
N ALA A 394 1.97 -4.37 -24.72
CA ALA A 394 3.20 -4.51 -25.50
C ALA A 394 2.91 -4.97 -26.94
N PRO A 395 2.30 -4.12 -27.80
CA PRO A 395 2.00 -4.49 -29.18
C PRO A 395 3.29 -4.70 -29.98
N GLN A 396 3.25 -5.59 -30.97
CA GLN A 396 4.40 -5.83 -31.85
C GLN A 396 4.87 -4.52 -32.52
N GLY A 397 6.15 -4.19 -32.36
CA GLY A 397 6.75 -3.00 -32.96
C GLY A 397 6.47 -1.68 -32.23
N VAL A 398 5.77 -1.71 -31.09
CA VAL A 398 5.49 -0.54 -30.26
C VAL A 398 6.15 -0.72 -28.88
N PRO A 399 6.81 0.32 -28.32
CA PRO A 399 7.29 0.25 -26.94
C PRO A 399 6.17 -0.09 -25.97
N LEU A 400 6.49 -0.88 -24.94
CA LEU A 400 5.56 -1.17 -23.85
C LEU A 400 5.06 0.14 -23.24
N TYR A 401 3.75 0.23 -23.02
CA TYR A 401 3.12 1.33 -22.31
C TYR A 401 2.09 0.80 -21.31
N GLU A 402 1.68 1.66 -20.39
CA GLU A 402 0.85 1.28 -19.25
C GLU A 402 -0.31 2.27 -19.12
N LEU A 403 -1.50 1.73 -18.85
CA LEU A 403 -2.77 2.47 -18.74
C LEU A 403 -3.44 2.13 -17.40
N THR A 404 -4.40 2.95 -16.96
CA THR A 404 -5.29 2.54 -15.87
C THR A 404 -6.00 1.23 -16.23
N TRP A 405 -6.05 0.28 -15.30
CA TRP A 405 -6.84 -0.93 -15.51
C TRP A 405 -8.34 -0.64 -15.35
N ASN A 406 -9.10 -0.83 -16.44
CA ASN A 406 -10.55 -0.80 -16.44
C ASN A 406 -11.13 -1.56 -17.64
N ASN A 407 -11.73 -2.72 -17.36
CA ASN A 407 -12.46 -3.57 -18.31
C ASN A 407 -13.99 -3.42 -18.18
N GLY A 408 -14.46 -2.42 -17.43
CA GLY A 408 -15.87 -2.18 -17.15
C GLY A 408 -16.31 -2.56 -15.73
N PRO A 409 -17.63 -2.60 -15.47
CA PRO A 409 -18.17 -2.94 -14.15
C PRO A 409 -17.65 -4.29 -13.66
N GLY A 410 -17.23 -4.38 -12.41
CA GLY A 410 -16.67 -5.60 -11.82
C GLY A 410 -15.22 -5.89 -12.19
N SER A 411 -14.52 -5.02 -12.94
CA SER A 411 -13.12 -5.28 -13.34
C SER A 411 -12.39 -3.97 -13.62
N ALA A 412 -12.01 -3.26 -12.56
CA ALA A 412 -11.22 -2.04 -12.65
C ALA A 412 -10.50 -1.77 -11.33
N THR A 413 -9.39 -1.03 -11.36
CA THR A 413 -8.65 -0.67 -10.14
C THR A 413 -9.52 0.10 -9.15
N GLY A 414 -9.45 -0.29 -7.89
CA GLY A 414 -9.95 0.54 -6.80
C GLY A 414 -9.20 1.86 -6.71
N GLY A 415 -9.85 2.86 -6.11
CA GLY A 415 -9.29 4.20 -5.98
C GLY A 415 -10.38 5.25 -5.78
N GLY A 416 -10.06 6.26 -4.99
CA GLY A 416 -11.00 7.30 -4.60
C GLY A 416 -10.52 8.13 -3.43
N VAL A 417 -11.46 8.60 -2.62
CA VAL A 417 -11.23 9.48 -1.48
C VAL A 417 -11.92 8.87 -0.27
N SER A 418 -11.15 8.59 0.77
CA SER A 418 -11.66 8.08 2.04
C SER A 418 -12.63 9.07 2.66
N ARG A 419 -13.75 8.56 3.16
CA ARG A 419 -14.74 9.17 4.05
C ARG A 419 -14.33 9.07 5.52
N ILE A 420 -13.49 8.10 5.88
CA ILE A 420 -13.09 7.84 7.26
C ILE A 420 -11.81 8.59 7.64
N PHE A 421 -10.78 8.50 6.81
CA PHE A 421 -9.45 9.01 7.13
C PHE A 421 -9.23 10.39 6.48
N PRO A 422 -8.79 11.40 7.24
CA PRO A 422 -8.45 12.71 6.68
C PRO A 422 -7.23 12.61 5.76
N VAL A 423 -7.01 13.62 4.91
CA VAL A 423 -5.81 13.71 4.07
C VAL A 423 -4.58 13.76 4.99
N PRO A 424 -3.68 12.74 4.96
CA PRO A 424 -2.46 12.78 5.73
C PRO A 424 -1.52 13.86 5.20
N ARG A 425 -0.65 14.43 6.04
CA ARG A 425 0.17 15.59 5.67
C ARG A 425 1.11 15.28 4.52
N TYR A 426 1.64 14.05 4.47
CA TYR A 426 2.49 13.61 3.36
C TYR A 426 1.77 13.69 2.00
N GLN A 427 0.44 13.62 1.98
CA GLN A 427 -0.38 13.63 0.75
C GLN A 427 -0.99 15.02 0.43
N GLN A 428 -0.86 16.01 1.32
CA GLN A 428 -1.51 17.33 1.15
C GLN A 428 -1.15 18.05 -0.15
N HIS A 429 0.05 17.84 -0.67
CA HIS A 429 0.55 18.48 -1.88
C HIS A 429 0.41 17.61 -3.13
N ALA A 430 -0.20 16.42 -3.00
CA ALA A 430 -0.41 15.50 -4.11
C ALA A 430 -1.54 15.93 -5.05
N GLY A 431 -2.38 16.89 -4.64
CA GLY A 431 -3.52 17.33 -5.45
C GLY A 431 -4.72 16.38 -5.38
N VAL A 432 -4.91 15.69 -4.24
CA VAL A 432 -6.07 14.82 -4.01
C VAL A 432 -7.37 15.60 -4.25
N PRO A 433 -8.25 15.14 -5.16
CA PRO A 433 -9.50 15.83 -5.43
C PRO A 433 -10.47 15.63 -4.27
N PRO A 434 -11.50 16.48 -4.15
CA PRO A 434 -12.67 16.14 -3.35
C PRO A 434 -13.33 14.86 -3.87
N SER A 435 -14.01 14.13 -3.00
CA SER A 435 -14.76 12.92 -3.34
C SER A 435 -15.70 13.17 -4.52
N ALA A 436 -15.83 12.16 -5.39
CA ALA A 436 -16.79 12.16 -6.49
C ALA A 436 -18.26 12.09 -6.00
N ASN A 437 -18.48 11.78 -4.72
CA ASN A 437 -19.80 11.75 -4.11
C ASN A 437 -20.39 13.17 -3.95
N PRO A 438 -21.74 13.30 -3.86
CA PRO A 438 -22.41 14.60 -3.80
C PRO A 438 -21.97 15.53 -2.65
N ASP A 439 -21.51 14.95 -1.54
CA ASP A 439 -21.02 15.69 -0.36
C ASP A 439 -19.61 16.26 -0.56
N ARG A 440 -18.90 15.89 -1.63
CA ARG A 440 -17.57 16.42 -1.99
C ARG A 440 -16.57 16.38 -0.83
N HIS A 441 -16.69 15.35 0.01
CA HIS A 441 -15.84 15.17 1.18
C HIS A 441 -14.34 15.13 0.80
N VAL A 442 -13.48 15.63 1.68
CA VAL A 442 -12.02 15.62 1.48
C VAL A 442 -11.40 14.69 2.52
N GLY A 443 -10.67 13.68 2.06
CA GLY A 443 -10.01 12.68 2.88
C GLY A 443 -8.85 12.02 2.15
N ARG A 444 -8.22 11.02 2.76
CA ARG A 444 -7.07 10.27 2.22
C ARG A 444 -7.38 9.76 0.82
N GLY A 445 -6.56 10.15 -0.16
CA GLY A 445 -6.70 9.70 -1.55
C GLY A 445 -6.12 8.30 -1.73
N VAL A 446 -6.79 7.42 -2.45
CA VAL A 446 -6.38 6.03 -2.74
C VAL A 446 -6.31 5.87 -4.28
N PRO A 447 -5.32 5.13 -4.84
CA PRO A 447 -4.20 4.45 -4.18
C PRO A 447 -2.97 5.37 -3.97
N ASP A 448 -1.88 4.84 -3.43
CA ASP A 448 -0.59 5.54 -3.33
C ASP A 448 0.30 5.27 -4.55
N VAL A 449 0.31 4.02 -5.01
CA VAL A 449 1.10 3.53 -6.14
C VAL A 449 0.26 2.56 -6.96
N SER A 450 0.74 2.14 -8.12
CA SER A 450 0.07 1.14 -8.94
C SER A 450 1.02 0.10 -9.53
N GLY A 451 0.47 -0.90 -10.20
CA GLY A 451 1.21 -1.94 -10.89
C GLY A 451 0.25 -2.84 -11.68
N LEU A 452 0.75 -3.90 -12.29
CA LEU A 452 -0.05 -4.75 -13.18
C LEU A 452 -1.20 -5.37 -12.40
N ALA A 453 -2.41 -5.23 -12.95
CA ALA A 453 -3.63 -5.77 -12.36
C ALA A 453 -4.68 -6.19 -13.41
N ASP A 454 -4.57 -5.78 -14.67
CA ASP A 454 -5.55 -6.20 -15.68
C ASP A 454 -5.48 -7.72 -15.92
N PRO A 455 -6.55 -8.50 -15.65
CA PRO A 455 -6.53 -9.94 -15.87
C PRO A 455 -6.40 -10.31 -17.35
N GLU A 456 -6.70 -9.41 -18.29
CA GLU A 456 -6.51 -9.67 -19.72
C GLU A 456 -5.07 -9.46 -20.20
N THR A 457 -4.21 -8.91 -19.33
CA THR A 457 -2.76 -8.84 -19.52
C THR A 457 -2.02 -9.33 -18.28
N GLY A 458 -2.65 -10.25 -17.54
CA GLY A 458 -2.23 -10.64 -16.19
C GLY A 458 -1.03 -11.58 -16.16
N VAL A 459 -0.81 -12.18 -14.99
CA VAL A 459 0.23 -13.18 -14.79
C VAL A 459 -0.32 -14.60 -14.83
N ALA A 460 0.51 -15.53 -15.32
CA ALA A 460 0.25 -16.95 -15.25
C ALA A 460 0.75 -17.53 -13.92
N ILE A 461 -0.16 -18.07 -13.12
CA ILE A 461 0.13 -18.79 -11.88
C ILE A 461 -0.40 -20.22 -11.95
N ALA A 462 0.19 -21.17 -11.20
CA ALA A 462 -0.36 -22.51 -11.13
C ALA A 462 -1.70 -22.53 -10.39
N THR A 463 -2.61 -23.38 -10.87
CA THR A 463 -3.83 -23.78 -10.16
C THR A 463 -3.50 -24.83 -9.10
N LEU A 464 -4.46 -25.11 -8.20
CA LEU A 464 -4.27 -26.05 -7.10
C LEU A 464 -3.95 -27.49 -7.51
N ASP A 465 -4.31 -27.88 -8.72
CA ASP A 465 -3.99 -29.20 -9.28
C ASP A 465 -2.51 -29.35 -9.69
N GLY A 466 -1.78 -28.23 -9.84
CA GLY A 466 -0.40 -28.23 -10.34
C GLY A 466 -0.25 -28.61 -11.81
N GLU A 467 -1.34 -28.88 -12.53
CA GLU A 467 -1.33 -29.32 -13.93
C GLU A 467 -1.67 -28.19 -14.91
N HIS A 468 -2.31 -27.14 -14.42
CA HIS A 468 -2.72 -26.00 -15.22
C HIS A 468 -2.18 -24.67 -14.67
N LEU A 469 -2.16 -23.67 -15.55
CA LEU A 469 -1.97 -22.27 -15.20
C LEU A 469 -3.27 -21.48 -15.39
N ALA A 470 -3.53 -20.55 -14.48
CA ALA A 470 -4.57 -19.53 -14.63
C ALA A 470 -3.92 -18.18 -14.93
N ILE A 471 -4.54 -17.39 -15.83
CA ILE A 471 -4.16 -15.99 -16.03
C ILE A 471 -4.96 -15.14 -15.04
N ILE A 472 -4.24 -14.48 -14.15
CA ILE A 472 -4.78 -13.76 -13.02
C ILE A 472 -4.28 -12.32 -13.00
N GLY A 473 -5.18 -11.41 -12.65
CA GLY A 473 -4.93 -10.02 -12.29
C GLY A 473 -5.69 -9.67 -11.02
N GLY A 474 -6.24 -8.47 -10.97
CA GLY A 474 -6.70 -7.82 -9.74
C GLY A 474 -5.58 -7.05 -9.07
N THR A 475 -5.94 -6.07 -8.22
CA THR A 475 -4.98 -5.36 -7.38
C THR A 475 -4.32 -6.27 -6.35
N SER A 476 -4.90 -7.44 -6.10
CA SER A 476 -4.25 -8.59 -5.46
C SER A 476 -2.96 -9.05 -6.14
N LEU A 477 -2.77 -8.82 -7.44
CA LEU A 477 -1.46 -9.05 -8.07
C LEU A 477 -0.47 -7.94 -7.68
N THR A 478 -0.95 -6.72 -7.53
CA THR A 478 -0.10 -5.55 -7.32
C THR A 478 0.49 -5.47 -5.91
N ALA A 479 -0.29 -5.81 -4.87
CA ALA A 479 0.19 -5.82 -3.48
C ALA A 479 1.39 -6.76 -3.24
N PRO A 480 1.38 -8.05 -3.67
CA PRO A 480 2.53 -8.93 -3.55
C PRO A 480 3.69 -8.52 -4.46
N LEU A 481 3.43 -7.96 -5.66
CA LEU A 481 4.49 -7.38 -6.48
C LEU A 481 5.25 -6.29 -5.70
N TRP A 482 4.54 -5.29 -5.16
CA TRP A 482 5.15 -4.24 -4.33
C TRP A 482 5.83 -4.81 -3.08
N SER A 483 5.26 -5.83 -2.45
CA SER A 483 5.87 -6.50 -1.30
C SER A 483 7.23 -7.11 -1.63
N SER A 484 7.34 -7.82 -2.77
CA SER A 484 8.61 -8.35 -3.26
C SER A 484 9.61 -7.26 -3.65
N LEU A 485 9.12 -6.15 -4.24
CA LEU A 485 9.98 -5.00 -4.56
C LEU A 485 10.58 -4.41 -3.29
N VAL A 486 9.75 -4.18 -2.26
CA VAL A 486 10.20 -3.63 -0.98
C VAL A 486 11.22 -4.55 -0.32
N ALA A 487 10.98 -5.87 -0.28
CA ALA A 487 11.97 -6.81 0.26
C ALA A 487 13.32 -6.73 -0.49
N ARG A 488 13.29 -6.64 -1.82
CA ARG A 488 14.52 -6.49 -2.62
C ARG A 488 15.20 -5.13 -2.44
N LEU A 489 14.44 -4.07 -2.21
CA LEU A 489 14.97 -2.77 -1.82
C LEU A 489 15.62 -2.83 -0.44
N ASN A 490 14.97 -3.46 0.55
CA ASN A 490 15.53 -3.65 1.89
C ASN A 490 16.87 -4.41 1.82
N GLN A 491 16.94 -5.50 1.04
CA GLN A 491 18.19 -6.22 0.81
C GLN A 491 19.26 -5.32 0.18
N ALA A 492 18.92 -4.56 -0.86
CA ALA A 492 19.87 -3.66 -1.54
C ALA A 492 20.36 -2.49 -0.65
N LEU A 493 19.60 -2.14 0.37
CA LEU A 493 19.88 -1.06 1.31
C LEU A 493 20.50 -1.57 2.62
N GLU A 494 20.49 -2.88 2.84
CA GLU A 494 20.92 -3.54 4.09
C GLU A 494 20.12 -3.05 5.33
N THR A 495 18.95 -2.47 5.11
CA THR A 495 18.07 -1.95 6.16
C THR A 495 16.61 -1.91 5.70
N PRO A 496 15.63 -2.22 6.57
CA PRO A 496 14.22 -2.10 6.23
C PRO A 496 13.80 -0.65 5.93
N LEU A 497 13.04 -0.46 4.86
CA LEU A 497 12.46 0.83 4.50
C LEU A 497 11.40 1.32 5.50
N GLY A 498 10.60 0.39 6.05
CA GLY A 498 9.50 0.70 6.95
C GLY A 498 8.37 1.46 6.25
N PHE A 499 7.93 2.56 6.87
CA PHE A 499 6.78 3.31 6.36
C PHE A 499 7.16 4.16 5.14
N LEU A 500 6.79 3.66 3.95
CA LEU A 500 7.30 4.18 2.68
C LEU A 500 6.56 5.41 2.15
N ASN A 501 5.29 5.63 2.52
CA ASN A 501 4.45 6.66 1.91
C ASN A 501 5.09 8.06 1.95
N PRO A 502 5.55 8.60 3.10
CA PRO A 502 6.10 9.95 3.15
C PRO A 502 7.30 10.16 2.23
N LEU A 503 8.12 9.12 2.06
CA LEU A 503 9.27 9.15 1.18
C LEU A 503 8.84 9.24 -0.30
N LEU A 504 7.86 8.44 -0.72
CA LEU A 504 7.33 8.47 -2.09
C LEU A 504 6.72 9.82 -2.44
N TYR A 505 5.89 10.38 -1.55
CA TYR A 505 5.27 11.69 -1.79
C TYR A 505 6.27 12.85 -1.78
N ARG A 506 7.42 12.72 -1.11
CA ARG A 506 8.52 13.70 -1.23
C ARG A 506 9.12 13.73 -2.63
N PHE A 507 9.01 12.63 -3.37
CA PHE A 507 9.52 12.51 -4.74
C PHE A 507 8.46 12.75 -5.83
N LEU A 508 7.29 13.28 -5.49
CA LEU A 508 6.20 13.53 -6.44
C LEU A 508 6.63 14.30 -7.71
N HIS A 509 7.65 15.16 -7.62
CA HIS A 509 8.17 15.95 -8.75
C HIS A 509 9.35 15.30 -9.49
N TYR A 510 9.75 14.09 -9.11
CA TYR A 510 10.86 13.36 -9.72
C TYR A 510 10.33 12.10 -10.41
N PRO A 511 10.93 11.68 -11.54
CA PRO A 511 10.49 10.51 -12.30
C PRO A 511 10.99 9.19 -11.67
N VAL A 512 10.76 9.02 -10.36
CA VAL A 512 11.11 7.82 -9.59
C VAL A 512 10.09 6.68 -9.76
N LEU A 513 8.84 7.05 -10.10
CA LEU A 513 7.77 6.16 -10.55
C LEU A 513 7.36 6.56 -11.97
N ARG A 514 6.67 5.67 -12.67
CA ARG A 514 6.14 5.90 -14.02
C ARG A 514 4.70 6.37 -13.90
N ASP A 515 4.49 7.64 -14.24
CA ASP A 515 3.19 8.29 -14.21
C ASP A 515 2.22 7.69 -15.24
N ILE A 516 1.01 7.35 -14.80
CA ILE A 516 -0.04 6.78 -15.64
C ILE A 516 -1.10 7.84 -15.89
N ILE A 517 -1.09 8.42 -17.08
CA ILE A 517 -1.88 9.64 -17.37
C ILE A 517 -3.15 9.37 -18.19
N HIS A 518 -3.47 8.10 -18.43
CA HIS A 518 -4.54 7.69 -19.34
C HIS A 518 -5.41 6.57 -18.76
N GLY A 519 -6.71 6.85 -18.67
CA GLY A 519 -7.72 5.91 -18.22
C GLY A 519 -8.58 6.49 -17.09
N ASN A 520 -9.44 5.65 -16.54
CA ASN A 520 -10.34 5.98 -15.43
C ASN A 520 -10.72 4.69 -14.70
N ASN A 521 -11.24 4.80 -13.49
CA ASN A 521 -11.78 3.66 -12.73
C ASN A 521 -13.30 3.76 -12.50
N GLY A 522 -14.01 4.50 -13.36
CA GLY A 522 -15.39 4.87 -13.16
C GLY A 522 -15.54 6.34 -12.80
N ALA A 523 -15.51 6.67 -11.50
CA ALA A 523 -15.77 8.04 -11.03
C ALA A 523 -14.56 8.98 -11.10
N TYR A 524 -13.34 8.44 -11.14
CA TYR A 524 -12.10 9.23 -11.20
C TYR A 524 -11.34 8.93 -12.50
N ALA A 525 -10.55 9.89 -12.96
CA ALA A 525 -9.74 9.78 -14.17
C ALA A 525 -8.26 9.96 -13.84
N ALA A 526 -7.41 9.24 -14.55
CA ALA A 526 -5.97 9.37 -14.45
C ALA A 526 -5.46 10.62 -15.17
N GLY A 527 -4.33 11.15 -14.73
CA GLY A 527 -3.75 12.38 -15.26
C GLY A 527 -2.38 12.67 -14.66
N PRO A 528 -1.69 13.74 -15.11
CA PRO A 528 -0.33 14.02 -14.65
C PRO A 528 -0.22 14.18 -13.13
N GLY A 529 0.74 13.48 -12.53
CA GLY A 529 0.99 13.49 -11.09
C GLY A 529 0.21 12.42 -10.34
N TRP A 530 -0.21 12.72 -9.10
CA TRP A 530 -1.03 11.78 -8.35
C TRP A 530 -2.48 11.81 -8.83
N ASP A 531 -3.10 10.64 -8.98
CA ASP A 531 -4.53 10.53 -9.28
C ASP A 531 -5.23 9.40 -8.48
N ALA A 532 -6.56 9.46 -8.41
CA ALA A 532 -7.38 8.51 -7.66
C ALA A 532 -7.71 7.21 -8.44
N CYS A 533 -6.86 6.84 -9.40
CA CYS A 533 -6.88 5.56 -10.11
C CYS A 533 -5.57 4.80 -9.91
N THR A 534 -4.44 5.47 -10.10
CA THR A 534 -3.09 4.90 -10.16
C THR A 534 -2.12 5.52 -9.17
N GLY A 535 -2.57 6.48 -8.36
CA GLY A 535 -1.74 7.12 -7.35
C GLY A 535 -0.56 7.83 -8.01
N LEU A 536 0.64 7.60 -7.49
CA LEU A 536 1.90 8.10 -8.04
C LEU A 536 2.39 7.31 -9.28
N GLY A 537 1.68 6.26 -9.68
CA GLY A 537 2.02 5.41 -10.81
C GLY A 537 2.80 4.14 -10.45
N SER A 538 3.38 3.50 -11.47
CA SER A 538 4.02 2.19 -11.35
C SER A 538 5.53 2.26 -11.05
N PRO A 539 6.14 1.20 -10.49
CA PRO A 539 7.52 1.27 -10.06
C PRO A 539 8.55 1.27 -11.20
N ASP A 540 9.61 2.05 -11.02
CA ASP A 540 10.95 1.76 -11.56
C ASP A 540 11.88 1.49 -10.37
N GLY A 541 12.04 0.21 -10.02
CA GLY A 541 12.75 -0.20 -8.79
C GLY A 541 14.19 0.30 -8.72
N ALA A 542 14.89 0.34 -9.86
CA ALA A 542 16.25 0.84 -9.95
C ALA A 542 16.33 2.35 -9.68
N ARG A 543 15.39 3.14 -10.23
CA ARG A 543 15.32 4.58 -9.95
C ARG A 543 14.91 4.85 -8.51
N LEU A 544 13.95 4.10 -8.00
CA LEU A 544 13.52 4.20 -6.60
C LEU A 544 14.69 3.93 -5.65
N LEU A 545 15.45 2.84 -5.85
CA LEU A 545 16.64 2.54 -5.05
C LEU A 545 17.67 3.69 -5.10
N ALA A 546 17.96 4.22 -6.29
CA ALA A 546 18.92 5.32 -6.45
C ALA A 546 18.47 6.61 -5.73
N ALA A 547 17.18 6.94 -5.83
CA ALA A 547 16.59 8.08 -5.15
C ALA A 547 16.67 7.93 -3.62
N ILE A 548 16.34 6.74 -3.11
CA ILE A 548 16.43 6.42 -1.68
C ILE A 548 17.87 6.58 -1.20
N ARG A 549 18.86 5.94 -1.86
CA ARG A 549 20.29 6.06 -1.49
C ARG A 549 20.77 7.51 -1.48
N THR A 550 20.27 8.35 -2.38
CA THR A 550 20.59 9.78 -2.40
C THR A 550 20.08 10.50 -1.15
N VAL A 551 18.85 10.21 -0.72
CA VAL A 551 18.29 10.76 0.53
C VAL A 551 19.05 10.29 1.76
N ILE A 552 19.46 9.03 1.82
CA ILE A 552 20.30 8.50 2.91
C ILE A 552 21.60 9.29 3.00
N ALA A 553 22.31 9.43 1.89
CA ALA A 553 23.61 10.11 1.85
C ALA A 553 23.53 11.61 2.22
N GLN A 554 22.38 12.25 1.97
CA GLN A 554 22.17 13.67 2.25
C GLN A 554 21.67 13.95 3.67
N THR A 555 21.26 12.93 4.42
CA THR A 555 20.80 13.07 5.81
C THR A 555 22.03 13.01 6.73
N PRO A 556 22.40 14.09 7.45
CA PRO A 556 23.59 14.08 8.32
C PRO A 556 23.50 12.96 9.36
N GLY A 557 24.43 12.01 9.31
CA GLY A 557 24.50 10.91 10.28
C GLY A 557 24.86 11.42 11.67
N THR A 558 24.09 11.02 12.68
CA THR A 558 24.64 10.95 14.05
C THR A 558 25.57 9.73 14.06
N PRO A 559 26.85 9.82 14.48
CA PRO A 559 27.79 8.71 14.32
C PRO A 559 27.33 7.44 15.04
N HIS A 560 27.48 6.31 14.34
CA HIS A 560 27.37 4.96 14.88
C HIS A 560 28.43 4.78 15.97
N ALA A 561 28.02 4.69 17.24
CA ALA A 561 28.91 4.31 18.32
C ALA A 561 29.13 2.79 18.28
N ALA A 562 29.96 2.31 17.35
CA ALA A 562 30.38 0.91 17.31
C ALA A 562 31.87 0.68 17.01
N ASP A 563 32.62 1.71 16.59
CA ASP A 563 34.08 1.59 16.39
C ASP A 563 34.86 2.57 17.27
N ALA A 564 35.06 2.19 18.53
CA ALA A 564 36.19 2.65 19.31
C ALA A 564 36.73 1.47 20.13
N PRO A 565 37.96 0.98 19.87
CA PRO A 565 38.53 -0.07 20.70
C PRO A 565 38.79 0.49 22.09
N ALA A 566 38.23 -0.20 23.09
CA ALA A 566 38.52 0.06 24.50
C ALA A 566 40.02 -0.15 24.77
N ALA A 567 40.74 0.93 25.06
CA ALA A 567 42.08 0.88 25.63
C ALA A 567 42.06 1.62 26.98
N GLY A 568 42.42 0.89 28.03
CA GLY A 568 42.09 1.20 29.41
C GLY A 568 42.92 2.29 30.10
N ALA A 569 42.40 2.74 31.22
CA ALA A 569 43.16 3.38 32.29
C ALA A 569 43.73 2.27 33.22
N PRO A 570 44.91 2.44 33.85
CA PRO A 570 45.00 3.36 34.99
C PRO A 570 46.38 4.02 35.23
N GLY A 571 46.41 5.04 36.09
CA GLY A 571 47.63 5.50 36.76
C GLY A 571 47.79 7.02 36.79
N GLY A 572 47.75 7.61 37.99
CA GLY A 572 47.68 9.06 38.19
C GLY A 572 49.00 9.78 38.43
N THR A 573 48.92 11.09 38.68
CA THR A 573 49.59 11.90 39.71
C THR A 573 49.40 13.39 39.40
N ALA A 574 49.60 14.23 40.41
CA ALA A 574 48.93 15.51 40.61
C ALA A 574 49.75 16.78 40.24
N GLN A 575 49.00 17.87 39.95
CA GLN A 575 49.26 19.30 40.25
C GLN A 575 50.37 20.08 39.46
N PRO A 576 50.39 21.44 39.50
CA PRO A 576 49.31 22.44 39.28
C PRO A 576 49.78 23.65 38.42
N GLY A 577 48.89 24.45 37.81
CA GLY A 577 49.31 25.78 37.34
C GLY A 577 48.42 26.55 36.35
N GLN A 578 48.00 27.73 36.81
CA GLN A 578 47.75 28.98 36.07
C GLN A 578 46.33 29.33 35.58
N GLN A 579 46.07 30.62 35.78
CA GLN A 579 44.83 31.40 35.86
C GLN A 579 44.25 31.83 34.48
N PRO A 580 43.03 32.39 34.47
CA PRO A 580 42.26 32.65 33.25
C PRO A 580 42.64 33.97 32.58
N GLY A 581 42.61 34.01 31.24
CA GLY A 581 42.87 35.24 30.50
C GLY A 581 42.49 35.19 29.02
N GLN A 582 41.52 36.03 28.67
CA GLN A 582 41.42 36.82 27.43
C GLN A 582 40.85 36.16 26.16
N GLN A 583 39.58 36.50 25.90
CA GLN A 583 39.06 36.76 24.54
C GLN A 583 39.91 37.82 23.84
N PRO A 584 40.06 37.74 22.50
CA PRO A 584 40.24 38.90 21.66
C PRO A 584 39.02 39.18 20.79
N ASP A 585 38.87 40.47 20.50
CA ASP A 585 37.72 41.16 19.97
C ASP A 585 37.36 40.88 18.51
N ARG A 586 36.08 41.15 18.23
CA ARG A 586 35.45 41.24 16.91
C ARG A 586 35.65 42.65 16.33
N PRO A 587 36.07 42.84 15.07
CA PRO A 587 35.95 44.14 14.41
C PRO A 587 34.51 44.35 13.91
N PRO A 588 33.94 45.57 14.03
CA PRO A 588 32.57 45.86 13.63
C PRO A 588 32.48 46.37 12.19
N GLY A 589 31.41 45.97 11.49
CA GLY A 589 30.89 46.68 10.32
C GLY A 589 30.82 45.85 9.05
N GLN A 590 29.63 45.33 8.75
CA GLN A 590 29.06 45.32 7.40
C GLN A 590 27.55 45.02 7.49
N GLN A 591 26.75 45.94 6.94
CA GLN A 591 25.31 45.77 6.71
C GLN A 591 25.03 44.63 5.71
N PRO A 592 23.79 44.09 5.66
CA PRO A 592 23.45 42.98 4.78
C PRO A 592 23.50 43.39 3.30
N GLY A 593 24.29 42.68 2.49
CA GLY A 593 24.32 42.83 1.04
C GLY A 593 23.09 42.23 0.36
N ALA A 594 22.64 42.91 -0.70
CA ALA A 594 21.56 42.56 -1.62
C ALA A 594 21.68 41.14 -2.23
N PRO A 595 20.59 40.56 -2.77
CA PRO A 595 20.58 39.19 -3.29
C PRO A 595 21.58 38.99 -4.43
N SER A 596 22.37 37.93 -4.33
CA SER A 596 23.38 37.52 -5.31
C SER A 596 22.77 37.26 -6.69
N THR A 597 23.30 37.96 -7.70
CA THR A 597 23.05 37.74 -9.12
C THR A 597 23.55 36.37 -9.58
N LEU A 598 22.79 35.71 -10.47
CA LEU A 598 23.13 34.48 -11.18
C LEU A 598 24.54 34.55 -11.84
N PRO A 599 25.27 33.43 -11.99
CA PRO A 599 26.61 33.43 -12.57
C PRO A 599 26.61 33.88 -14.04
N THR A 600 27.57 34.73 -14.40
CA THR A 600 27.78 35.34 -15.73
C THR A 600 27.96 34.35 -16.89
N ALA A 601 28.09 33.04 -16.61
CA ALA A 601 28.16 31.98 -17.61
C ALA A 601 26.80 31.63 -18.27
N ALA A 602 25.68 32.10 -17.70
CA ALA A 602 24.32 31.80 -18.21
C ALA A 602 23.72 32.91 -19.09
N GLN A 603 24.38 34.06 -19.25
CA GLN A 603 23.82 35.19 -20.02
C GLN A 603 23.62 34.88 -21.52
N PRO A 604 24.57 34.21 -22.21
CA PRO A 604 24.36 33.81 -23.60
C PRO A 604 23.18 32.83 -23.78
N PHE A 605 22.91 32.02 -22.75
CA PHE A 605 21.79 31.08 -22.70
C PHE A 605 20.45 31.81 -22.52
N VAL A 606 20.38 32.80 -21.62
CA VAL A 606 19.19 33.65 -21.44
C VAL A 606 18.86 34.40 -22.73
N ASP A 607 19.87 34.94 -23.41
CA ASP A 607 19.69 35.69 -24.66
C ASP A 607 19.26 34.79 -25.83
N ALA A 608 19.73 33.53 -25.87
CA ALA A 608 19.30 32.55 -26.88
C ALA A 608 17.84 32.10 -26.67
N THR A 609 17.45 31.86 -25.42
CA THR A 609 16.07 31.50 -25.07
C THR A 609 15.10 32.66 -25.36
N ALA A 610 15.51 33.91 -25.08
CA ALA A 610 14.70 35.08 -25.42
C ALA A 610 14.45 35.21 -26.93
N ARG A 611 15.48 35.00 -27.76
CA ARG A 611 15.34 35.00 -29.24
C ARG A 611 14.43 33.90 -29.76
N LEU A 612 14.44 32.72 -29.13
CA LEU A 612 13.53 31.61 -29.45
C LEU A 612 12.07 31.94 -29.08
N VAL A 613 11.84 32.60 -27.95
CA VAL A 613 10.51 33.05 -27.50
C VAL A 613 9.94 34.15 -28.42
N ASP A 614 10.79 35.07 -28.89
CA ASP A 614 10.35 36.12 -29.83
C ASP A 614 10.07 35.55 -31.22
N ALA A 615 10.89 34.61 -31.71
CA ALA A 615 10.61 33.87 -32.95
C ALA A 615 9.31 33.05 -32.87
N PHE A 616 9.00 32.49 -31.70
CA PHE A 616 7.71 31.84 -31.40
C PHE A 616 6.54 32.83 -31.53
N ARG A 617 6.66 34.04 -30.95
CA ARG A 617 5.61 35.05 -30.98
C ARG A 617 5.32 35.53 -32.41
N GLU A 618 6.35 35.65 -33.24
CA GLU A 618 6.20 36.06 -34.65
C GLU A 618 5.59 34.96 -35.54
N ALA A 619 5.96 33.69 -35.32
CA ALA A 619 5.44 32.57 -36.11
C ALA A 619 4.00 32.17 -35.77
N TRP A 620 3.56 32.40 -34.51
CA TRP A 620 2.24 31.96 -34.04
C TRP A 620 1.11 32.99 -34.28
N GLN A 621 1.43 34.29 -34.36
CA GLN A 621 0.42 35.34 -34.54
C GLN A 621 -0.55 35.12 -35.73
N PRO A 622 -0.12 34.61 -36.90
CA PRO A 622 -1.04 34.34 -38.01
C PRO A 622 -1.97 33.14 -37.76
N ALA A 623 -1.52 32.13 -37.02
CA ALA A 623 -2.27 30.88 -36.76
C ALA A 623 -3.37 31.06 -35.71
N ALA A 624 -3.12 31.89 -34.68
CA ALA A 624 -4.09 32.17 -33.62
C ALA A 624 -5.28 33.04 -34.08
N SER A 625 -5.12 33.81 -35.17
CA SER A 625 -6.17 34.65 -35.76
C SER A 625 -7.19 33.88 -36.62
N ALA A 626 -6.97 32.59 -36.89
CA ALA A 626 -7.93 31.74 -37.60
C ALA A 626 -8.96 31.13 -36.61
N LYS A 627 -9.83 31.96 -36.05
CA LYS A 627 -11.08 31.49 -35.43
C LYS A 627 -12.25 31.74 -36.37
N SER A 628 -12.96 30.70 -36.78
CA SER A 628 -14.39 30.80 -37.08
C SER A 628 -15.11 29.47 -36.85
N ASP A 629 -15.89 29.43 -35.75
CA ASP A 629 -17.26 28.95 -35.67
C ASP A 629 -17.70 27.82 -36.61
N SER A 630 -17.49 26.58 -36.18
CA SER A 630 -18.49 25.50 -36.14
C SER A 630 -17.76 24.17 -35.90
N ALA A 631 -18.19 23.41 -34.88
CA ALA A 631 -17.70 22.05 -34.67
C ALA A 631 -18.27 21.14 -35.77
N PRO A 632 -17.39 20.51 -36.55
CA PRO A 632 -17.43 19.06 -36.55
C PRO A 632 -16.03 18.45 -36.45
N ASP A 633 -15.96 17.44 -35.59
CA ASP A 633 -14.89 16.46 -35.48
C ASP A 633 -13.64 16.87 -34.67
N LEU A 634 -13.72 16.62 -33.36
CA LEU A 634 -12.62 16.77 -32.40
C LEU A 634 -11.40 15.91 -32.79
N VAL A 635 -11.62 14.81 -33.53
CA VAL A 635 -10.56 13.95 -34.06
C VAL A 635 -9.83 14.64 -35.20
N ALA A 636 -10.55 15.26 -36.14
CA ALA A 636 -9.95 16.04 -37.22
C ALA A 636 -9.15 17.25 -36.67
N PHE A 637 -9.68 17.92 -35.64
CA PHE A 637 -8.95 19.00 -34.96
C PHE A 637 -7.67 18.49 -34.27
N ARG A 638 -7.72 17.33 -33.59
CA ARG A 638 -6.55 16.71 -32.94
C ARG A 638 -5.51 16.24 -33.96
N HIS A 639 -5.94 15.70 -35.10
CA HIS A 639 -5.05 15.30 -36.20
C HIS A 639 -4.40 16.52 -36.88
N ALA A 640 -5.16 17.59 -37.10
CA ALA A 640 -4.62 18.84 -37.64
C ALA A 640 -3.65 19.51 -36.66
N ALA A 641 -3.96 19.51 -35.36
CA ALA A 641 -3.07 20.01 -34.32
C ALA A 641 -1.79 19.16 -34.19
N ALA A 642 -1.88 17.83 -34.30
CA ALA A 642 -0.72 16.94 -34.30
C ALA A 642 0.15 17.10 -35.55
N ALA A 643 -0.45 17.28 -36.74
CA ALA A 643 0.28 17.55 -37.98
C ALA A 643 0.99 18.92 -37.94
N ALA A 644 0.29 19.96 -37.48
CA ALA A 644 0.88 21.28 -37.25
C ALA A 644 2.00 21.24 -36.19
N HIS A 645 1.84 20.43 -35.14
CA HIS A 645 2.88 20.20 -34.12
C HIS A 645 4.12 19.53 -34.72
N LEU A 646 3.97 18.54 -35.61
CA LEU A 646 5.10 17.86 -36.26
C LEU A 646 5.84 18.77 -37.25
N GLU A 647 5.12 19.55 -38.07
CA GLU A 647 5.73 20.56 -38.94
C GLU A 647 6.45 21.64 -38.12
N TRP A 648 5.87 22.05 -37.00
CA TRP A 648 6.45 23.02 -36.07
C TRP A 648 7.73 22.50 -35.38
N VAL A 649 7.73 21.26 -34.88
CA VAL A 649 8.93 20.60 -34.34
C VAL A 649 10.04 20.54 -35.40
N GLY A 650 9.68 20.29 -36.66
CA GLY A 650 10.61 20.32 -37.80
C GLY A 650 11.23 21.71 -37.99
N ALA A 651 10.41 22.76 -38.06
CA ALA A 651 10.87 24.13 -38.26
C ALA A 651 11.75 24.66 -37.10
N VAL A 652 11.44 24.28 -35.85
CA VAL A 652 12.25 24.64 -34.67
C VAL A 652 13.63 23.97 -34.72
N LYS A 653 13.69 22.69 -35.11
CA LYS A 653 14.96 21.97 -35.29
C LYS A 653 15.80 22.55 -36.42
N GLU A 654 15.17 22.92 -37.53
CA GLU A 654 15.85 23.53 -38.68
C GLU A 654 16.43 24.90 -38.32
N ARG A 655 15.67 25.74 -37.61
CA ARG A 655 16.12 27.07 -37.20
C ARG A 655 17.19 27.00 -36.11
N TRP A 656 17.09 26.05 -35.17
CA TRP A 656 18.17 25.74 -34.22
C TRP A 656 19.48 25.38 -34.94
N ALA A 657 19.42 24.54 -35.98
CA ALA A 657 20.59 24.18 -36.78
C ALA A 657 21.23 25.38 -37.51
N GLN A 658 20.45 26.41 -37.83
CA GLN A 658 20.92 27.64 -38.49
C GLN A 658 21.49 28.68 -37.51
N THR A 659 21.02 28.71 -36.25
CA THR A 659 21.43 29.71 -35.25
C THR A 659 22.40 29.20 -34.18
N ARG A 660 22.70 27.89 -34.15
CA ARG A 660 23.62 27.32 -33.15
C ARG A 660 25.06 27.82 -33.36
N ALA A 661 25.68 28.30 -32.29
CA ALA A 661 27.12 28.59 -32.25
C ALA A 661 27.92 27.27 -32.18
N SER A 662 29.16 27.28 -32.67
CA SER A 662 30.09 26.12 -32.68
C SER A 662 30.24 25.44 -31.31
N ASP A 663 30.05 26.22 -30.25
CA ASP A 663 30.28 25.84 -28.87
C ASP A 663 29.13 24.95 -28.31
N LEU A 664 28.05 24.79 -29.09
CA LEU A 664 26.85 24.01 -28.75
C LEU A 664 26.71 22.72 -29.57
N ASP A 665 27.70 22.36 -30.39
CA ASP A 665 27.69 21.13 -31.21
C ASP A 665 27.64 19.83 -30.38
N ALA A 666 27.90 19.92 -29.07
CA ALA A 666 27.77 18.84 -28.11
C ALA A 666 26.36 18.66 -27.53
N TYR A 667 25.32 19.35 -28.04
CA TYR A 667 23.95 19.30 -27.51
C TYR A 667 22.88 19.17 -28.61
N ALA A 668 21.81 18.43 -28.32
CA ALA A 668 20.62 18.18 -29.12
C ALA A 668 19.38 18.73 -28.39
N LEU A 669 18.48 19.38 -29.14
CA LEU A 669 17.23 19.95 -28.64
C LEU A 669 16.08 18.93 -28.80
N THR A 670 15.39 18.66 -27.69
CA THR A 670 14.24 17.73 -27.60
C THR A 670 13.02 18.47 -27.05
N VAL A 671 11.85 18.26 -27.66
CA VAL A 671 10.57 18.74 -27.12
C VAL A 671 10.04 17.66 -26.18
N ILE A 672 9.84 17.98 -24.90
CA ILE A 672 9.48 17.01 -23.86
C ILE A 672 8.01 17.11 -23.40
N GLY A 673 7.28 18.14 -23.83
CA GLY A 673 5.83 18.21 -23.60
C GLY A 673 5.19 19.51 -24.05
N THR A 674 3.86 19.49 -24.18
CA THR A 674 3.03 20.67 -24.43
C THR A 674 1.77 20.59 -23.57
N THR A 675 1.35 21.71 -22.98
CA THR A 675 0.08 21.80 -22.23
C THR A 675 -0.79 22.91 -22.80
N ILE A 676 -2.10 22.63 -22.93
CA ILE A 676 -3.13 23.63 -23.21
C ILE A 676 -3.96 23.78 -21.93
N ALA A 677 -3.87 24.93 -21.26
CA ALA A 677 -4.68 25.23 -20.08
C ALA A 677 -5.24 26.66 -20.17
N GLY A 678 -6.54 26.79 -20.43
CA GLY A 678 -7.22 28.09 -20.53
C GLY A 678 -6.75 28.94 -21.71
N ALA A 679 -6.49 30.24 -21.47
CA ALA A 679 -6.11 31.23 -22.51
C ALA A 679 -4.60 31.27 -22.83
N GLY A 680 -3.84 30.23 -22.48
CA GLY A 680 -2.41 30.15 -22.78
C GLY A 680 -1.93 28.71 -22.97
N GLU A 681 -0.89 28.57 -23.79
CA GLU A 681 -0.21 27.31 -24.07
C GLU A 681 1.25 27.40 -23.62
N ALA A 682 1.77 26.32 -23.01
CA ALA A 682 3.17 26.21 -22.58
C ALA A 682 3.83 25.00 -23.25
N VAL A 683 5.07 25.18 -23.69
CA VAL A 683 5.91 24.14 -24.30
C VAL A 683 7.17 23.93 -23.46
N TYR A 684 7.49 22.68 -23.18
CA TYR A 684 8.66 22.29 -22.41
C TYR A 684 9.73 21.72 -23.35
N LEU A 685 10.93 22.29 -23.29
CA LEU A 685 12.09 21.93 -24.12
C LEU A 685 13.23 21.44 -23.23
N ALA A 686 13.93 20.38 -23.65
CA ALA A 686 15.14 19.85 -23.01
C ALA A 686 16.32 19.88 -23.99
N LEU A 687 17.52 20.17 -23.49
CA LEU A 687 18.78 20.16 -24.26
C LEU A 687 19.78 19.23 -23.57
N GLY A 688 20.31 18.24 -24.32
CA GLY A 688 21.25 17.24 -23.79
C GLY A 688 22.18 16.68 -24.88
N PRO A 689 23.21 15.90 -24.54
CA PRO A 689 24.19 15.38 -25.51
C PRO A 689 23.56 14.56 -26.66
N PRO A 690 24.13 14.53 -27.89
CA PRO A 690 23.60 13.79 -29.04
C PRO A 690 23.36 12.30 -28.77
N ASP A 691 24.15 11.71 -27.88
CA ASP A 691 24.07 10.29 -27.48
C ASP A 691 23.28 10.06 -26.17
N ALA A 692 22.73 11.11 -25.57
CA ALA A 692 21.80 10.99 -24.46
C ALA A 692 20.40 10.61 -24.98
N ARG A 693 20.28 9.38 -25.49
CA ARG A 693 18.98 8.70 -25.44
C ARG A 693 18.72 8.41 -23.96
N GLN A 694 17.86 9.25 -23.36
CA GLN A 694 17.38 9.23 -21.98
C GLN A 694 18.17 10.12 -20.98
N ALA A 695 17.41 11.06 -20.40
CA ALA A 695 17.58 11.85 -19.19
C ALA A 695 18.23 13.26 -19.30
N PRO A 696 17.69 14.29 -18.61
CA PRO A 696 16.35 14.48 -18.01
C PRO A 696 15.34 15.13 -18.96
#